data_AF-U5WJ46-F1
#
_entry.id   AF-U5WJ46-F1
#
_cell.length_a   1.000
_cell.length_b   1.000
_cell.length_c   1.000
_cell.angle_alpha   90.00
_cell.angle_beta   90.00
_cell.angle_gamma   90.00
#
_symmetry.space_group_name_H-M   'P 1'
#
loop_
_entity.id
_entity.type
_entity.pdbx_description
1 polymer ?
#
loop_
_entity_poly.entity_id
_entity_poly.type
_entity_poly.pdbx_seq_one_letter_code
_entity_poly.pdbx_strand_id
1 'polypeptide(L)'
;MTMDSDNERVIERPDDLTASWLTAMIGAGTVTDFTVERIGTGQMSECYRVVPAYAAAAGPQSVVLKVAATDPMSRQTGQTLGLYQREVRFYRDIAPRLDGPLAPCYHAAVDVSSGAFDLLLGDAGPAVVGDEIVGATTEQARLAVRELGRLHGPLLGDAALADAPWLHRDAPLNQVMIASLYAAFVERYGDRITAECRGVCDRLVAAFDGYQEAVQGGIQGLVHGDYRLDNLLFGAAGAERALTVVDWQTVSWGPAMTDLAYFLGCALPTEDRRNHYDDLLRTYHQALGREPPISLTEVAEGVRRQSFFGVMMAIVSSMLVERTERGDRLFMTMLQRHCDHVLDTDALATLPAAERPEPLRPSDDDELAHPPTDEPLWSESWYADFVDAPQGLGGWFRLGRIADQHTAWVHALLCGPDMPTVAVVDVDVPLPDDPWAVRTDAIELGHAVTTPLQTYRVDLRARGQAYADAGALLRGEPGDPVEVTMRLVWTTDGSPYRYRVTSRYEIPCTVSGTVTVDGTVHRFDSVPGQRDHSWGVRDWWSMDWMWSAVHLDDGTHLHGVRIQIPGAPAFSVGYVQDAHGLLTELQTVSIRDSFGPNGLPLHATLSLDPGELTADIEVRAHAPVRLAAVDGRVSQFPRAWVAVSTHDGRSGVGWLEWNRNQG
;
A
#
# COMPACT_ATOMS: atom_id res chain seq x y z
N MET A 1 -1.51 -32.98 37.75
CA MET A 1 -0.44 -33.46 36.85
C MET A 1 0.10 -32.20 36.21
N THR A 2 1.23 -31.71 36.69
CA THR A 2 1.89 -30.50 36.20
C THR A 2 2.29 -30.73 34.74
N MET A 3 1.68 -30.00 33.81
CA MET A 3 2.13 -29.93 32.41
C MET A 3 3.55 -29.34 32.44
N ASP A 4 4.50 -30.03 31.83
CA ASP A 4 5.92 -29.64 31.82
C ASP A 4 6.08 -28.39 30.94
N SER A 5 6.73 -27.35 31.46
CA SER A 5 6.88 -26.04 30.77
C SER A 5 7.64 -26.13 29.44
N ASP A 6 8.37 -27.22 29.21
CA ASP A 6 9.12 -27.47 27.97
C ASP A 6 8.21 -27.84 26.77
N ASN A 7 6.96 -28.26 27.02
CA ASN A 7 6.03 -28.67 25.96
C ASN A 7 5.26 -27.49 25.33
N GLU A 8 5.30 -26.30 25.93
CA GLU A 8 4.72 -25.06 25.37
C GLU A 8 5.78 -24.18 24.70
N ARG A 9 7.02 -24.66 24.60
CA ARG A 9 8.14 -23.92 24.02
C ARG A 9 7.98 -23.81 22.50
N VAL A 10 8.07 -22.58 21.99
CA VAL A 10 8.18 -22.30 20.55
C VAL A 10 9.56 -22.73 20.03
N ILE A 11 9.57 -23.43 18.90
CA ILE A 11 10.78 -23.82 18.16
C ILE A 11 11.12 -22.73 17.15
N GLU A 12 12.25 -22.05 17.29
CA GLU A 12 12.61 -20.98 16.34
C GLU A 12 13.39 -21.48 15.13
N ARG A 13 14.12 -22.59 15.32
CA ARG A 13 15.00 -23.17 14.30
C ARG A 13 15.15 -24.68 14.52
N PRO A 14 15.59 -25.43 13.48
CA PRO A 14 15.84 -26.86 13.59
C PRO A 14 16.75 -27.27 14.76
N ASP A 15 17.76 -26.47 15.06
CA ASP A 15 18.73 -26.75 16.13
C ASP A 15 18.12 -26.73 17.55
N ASP A 16 16.92 -26.16 17.71
CA ASP A 16 16.22 -26.14 18.99
C ASP A 16 15.47 -27.48 19.24
N LEU A 17 15.32 -28.33 18.22
CA LEU A 17 14.68 -29.64 18.35
C LEU A 17 15.52 -30.59 19.21
N THR A 18 14.84 -31.41 20.01
CA THR A 18 15.46 -32.51 20.76
C THR A 18 14.67 -33.80 20.57
N ALA A 19 15.33 -34.95 20.70
CA ALA A 19 14.67 -36.25 20.60
C ALA A 19 13.60 -36.44 21.69
N SER A 20 13.82 -35.91 22.89
CA SER A 20 12.83 -35.91 23.98
C SER A 20 11.61 -35.07 23.64
N TRP A 21 11.80 -33.89 23.04
CA TRP A 21 10.69 -33.03 22.62
C TRP A 21 9.88 -33.66 21.48
N LEU A 22 10.55 -34.21 20.46
CA LEU A 22 9.88 -34.95 19.38
C LEU A 22 9.11 -36.16 19.90
N THR A 23 9.65 -36.88 20.89
CA THR A 23 8.94 -37.98 21.56
C THR A 23 7.66 -37.50 22.20
N ALA A 24 7.72 -36.39 22.95
CA ALA A 24 6.58 -35.82 23.65
C ALA A 24 5.49 -35.34 22.67
N MET A 25 5.87 -34.61 21.62
CA MET A 25 4.92 -34.00 20.69
C MET A 25 4.30 -35.01 19.71
N ILE A 26 5.09 -35.95 19.19
CA ILE A 26 4.57 -36.98 18.26
C ILE A 26 3.69 -37.98 19.01
N GLY A 27 4.03 -38.32 20.26
CA GLY A 27 3.21 -39.15 21.14
C GLY A 27 3.03 -40.61 20.73
N ALA A 28 3.76 -41.08 19.70
CA ALA A 28 3.58 -42.42 19.11
C ALA A 28 4.71 -43.41 19.46
N GLY A 29 5.94 -42.92 19.72
CA GLY A 29 7.08 -43.76 20.11
C GLY A 29 8.25 -42.94 20.63
N THR A 30 9.18 -43.58 21.34
CA THR A 30 10.40 -42.93 21.83
C THR A 30 11.36 -42.68 20.68
N VAL A 31 11.58 -41.41 20.35
CA VAL A 31 12.59 -40.95 19.40
C VAL A 31 13.94 -40.98 20.09
N THR A 32 14.91 -41.66 19.49
CA THR A 32 16.29 -41.77 20.00
C THR A 32 17.25 -40.83 19.27
N ASP A 33 16.95 -40.52 18.01
CA ASP A 33 17.73 -39.62 17.15
C ASP A 33 16.84 -39.09 16.03
N PHE A 34 17.28 -38.07 15.30
CA PHE A 34 16.56 -37.56 14.12
C PHE A 34 17.52 -36.88 13.14
N THR A 35 17.11 -36.80 11.87
CA THR A 35 17.78 -35.96 10.87
C THR A 35 16.84 -34.88 10.37
N VAL A 36 17.41 -33.77 9.92
CA VAL A 36 16.65 -32.63 9.39
C VAL A 36 17.15 -32.24 8.01
N GLU A 37 16.22 -32.03 7.08
CA GLU A 37 16.48 -31.57 5.72
C GLU A 37 15.59 -30.36 5.41
N ARG A 38 16.17 -29.26 4.92
CA ARG A 38 15.38 -28.09 4.47
C ARG A 38 14.63 -28.44 3.19
N ILE A 39 13.33 -28.13 3.17
CA ILE A 39 12.44 -28.40 2.04
C ILE A 39 11.62 -27.16 1.66
N GLY A 40 11.13 -27.12 0.43
CA GLY A 40 10.32 -26.00 -0.07
C GLY A 40 11.15 -24.76 -0.43
N THR A 41 10.47 -23.74 -0.95
CA THR A 41 11.07 -22.48 -1.45
C THR A 41 10.39 -21.24 -0.85
N GLY A 42 9.68 -21.41 0.28
CA GLY A 42 8.93 -20.36 0.95
C GLY A 42 9.80 -19.14 1.28
N GLN A 43 9.26 -17.96 1.01
CA GLN A 43 9.93 -16.68 1.29
C GLN A 43 9.61 -16.16 2.71
N MET A 44 8.40 -16.45 3.22
CA MET A 44 7.90 -15.93 4.50
C MET A 44 8.14 -16.88 5.69
N SER A 45 8.37 -18.15 5.42
CA SER A 45 8.62 -19.20 6.43
C SER A 45 9.52 -20.28 5.83
N GLU A 46 10.16 -21.05 6.70
CA GLU A 46 11.02 -22.16 6.33
C GLU A 46 10.39 -23.48 6.73
N CYS A 47 10.50 -24.48 5.85
CA CYS A 47 10.02 -25.83 6.11
C CYS A 47 11.20 -26.80 6.16
N TYR A 48 11.12 -27.75 7.08
CA TYR A 48 12.14 -28.74 7.33
C TYR A 48 11.50 -30.12 7.48
N ARG A 49 11.94 -31.08 6.68
CA ARG A 49 11.59 -32.49 6.88
C ARG A 49 12.44 -33.03 8.01
N VAL A 50 11.79 -33.56 9.03
CA VAL A 50 12.41 -34.24 10.17
C VAL A 50 12.14 -35.73 10.04
N VAL A 51 13.20 -36.55 10.01
CA VAL A 51 13.13 -38.00 9.95
C VAL A 51 13.52 -38.58 11.31
N PRO A 52 12.55 -38.92 12.18
CA PRO A 52 12.82 -39.49 13.49
C PRO A 52 13.25 -40.96 13.41
N ALA A 53 14.25 -41.33 14.22
CA ALA A 53 14.62 -42.71 14.50
C ALA A 53 14.02 -43.14 15.84
N TYR A 54 13.20 -44.20 15.84
CA TYR A 54 12.51 -44.70 17.03
C TYR A 54 13.22 -45.89 17.66
N ALA A 55 13.18 -46.00 18.99
CA ALA A 55 13.65 -47.16 19.74
C ALA A 55 12.92 -48.46 19.35
N ALA A 56 11.63 -48.34 19.01
CA ALA A 56 10.80 -49.37 18.40
C ALA A 56 9.88 -48.68 17.38
N ALA A 57 9.73 -49.26 16.18
CA ALA A 57 8.98 -48.64 15.09
C ALA A 57 7.50 -48.45 15.47
N ALA A 58 7.15 -47.21 15.85
CA ALA A 58 5.84 -46.89 16.42
C ALA A 58 5.32 -45.47 16.06
N GLY A 59 5.95 -44.76 15.12
CA GLY A 59 5.55 -43.40 14.74
C GLY A 59 5.68 -43.09 13.24
N PRO A 60 5.34 -41.86 12.82
CA PRO A 60 5.45 -41.42 11.43
C PRO A 60 6.89 -41.54 10.91
N GLN A 61 7.06 -41.91 9.64
CA GLN A 61 8.39 -42.01 9.02
C GLN A 61 9.09 -40.65 8.92
N SER A 62 8.33 -39.58 8.75
CA SER A 62 8.80 -38.21 8.78
C SER A 62 7.69 -37.25 9.22
N VAL A 63 8.10 -36.10 9.71
CA VAL A 63 7.24 -34.95 10.02
C VAL A 63 7.85 -33.70 9.39
N VAL A 64 7.06 -32.63 9.25
CA VAL A 64 7.50 -31.34 8.73
C VAL A 64 7.46 -30.33 9.86
N LEU A 65 8.61 -29.71 10.15
CA LEU A 65 8.70 -28.53 10.99
C LEU A 65 8.62 -27.29 10.08
N LYS A 66 7.64 -26.41 10.32
CA LYS A 66 7.56 -25.08 9.72
C LYS A 66 7.87 -24.04 10.78
N VAL A 67 8.78 -23.11 10.50
CA VAL A 67 9.19 -22.02 11.40
C VAL A 67 9.26 -20.68 10.67
N ALA A 68 9.32 -19.58 11.41
CA ALA A 68 9.51 -18.24 10.85
C ALA A 68 10.79 -18.14 10.00
N ALA A 69 10.78 -17.25 9.00
CA ALA A 69 11.97 -16.98 8.20
C ALA A 69 13.16 -16.52 9.07
N THR A 70 14.38 -16.91 8.69
CA THR A 70 15.62 -16.41 9.33
C THR A 70 15.91 -14.96 8.96
N ASP A 71 15.42 -14.51 7.80
CA ASP A 71 15.53 -13.12 7.36
C ASP A 71 14.64 -12.19 8.22
N PRO A 72 15.20 -11.17 8.90
CA PRO A 72 14.44 -10.31 9.79
C PRO A 72 13.32 -9.52 9.10
N MET A 73 13.52 -9.09 7.84
CA MET A 73 12.52 -8.31 7.11
C MET A 73 11.30 -9.16 6.75
N SER A 74 11.54 -10.37 6.25
CA SER A 74 10.50 -11.35 5.95
C SER A 74 9.76 -11.77 7.22
N ARG A 75 10.48 -11.98 8.33
CA ARG A 75 9.88 -12.25 9.65
C ARG A 75 8.99 -11.12 10.13
N GLN A 76 9.48 -9.88 10.09
CA GLN A 76 8.71 -8.70 10.47
C GLN A 76 7.46 -8.53 9.59
N THR A 77 7.60 -8.71 8.28
CA THR A 77 6.47 -8.65 7.33
C THR A 77 5.38 -9.68 7.69
N GLY A 78 5.78 -10.94 7.95
CA GLY A 78 4.85 -11.99 8.35
C GLY A 78 4.11 -11.70 9.66
N GLN A 79 4.80 -11.05 10.63
CA GLN A 79 4.20 -10.60 11.88
C GLN A 79 3.21 -9.45 11.68
N THR A 80 3.62 -8.39 10.97
CA THR A 80 2.78 -7.22 10.69
C THR A 80 1.50 -7.61 9.94
N LEU A 81 1.59 -8.59 9.03
CA LEU A 81 0.44 -9.12 8.30
C LEU A 81 -0.36 -10.19 9.07
N GLY A 82 0.10 -10.59 10.26
CA GLY A 82 -0.56 -11.60 11.11
C GLY A 82 -0.56 -13.03 10.56
N LEU A 83 0.29 -13.33 9.57
CA LEU A 83 0.29 -14.60 8.83
C LEU A 83 0.59 -15.81 9.73
N TYR A 84 1.60 -15.68 10.60
CA TYR A 84 2.03 -16.74 11.50
C TYR A 84 0.97 -17.10 12.54
N GLN A 85 0.37 -16.07 13.15
CA GLN A 85 -0.69 -16.26 14.13
C GLN A 85 -1.91 -16.96 13.49
N ARG A 86 -2.28 -16.58 12.27
CA ARG A 86 -3.42 -17.18 11.56
C ARG A 86 -3.21 -18.66 11.30
N GLU A 87 -2.05 -19.05 10.78
CA GLU A 87 -1.79 -20.46 10.46
C GLU A 87 -1.76 -21.33 11.72
N VAL A 88 -1.12 -20.86 12.80
CA VAL A 88 -1.11 -21.55 14.10
C VAL A 88 -2.53 -21.70 14.65
N ARG A 89 -3.34 -20.64 14.59
CA ARG A 89 -4.72 -20.69 15.05
C ARG A 89 -5.60 -21.58 14.19
N PHE A 90 -5.36 -21.68 12.89
CA PHE A 90 -6.06 -22.64 12.04
C PHE A 90 -5.80 -24.06 12.51
N TYR A 91 -4.53 -24.47 12.67
CA TYR A 91 -4.20 -25.83 13.08
C TYR A 91 -4.62 -26.16 14.51
N ARG A 92 -4.65 -25.17 15.41
CA ARG A 92 -5.06 -25.36 16.80
C ARG A 92 -6.57 -25.31 17.01
N ASP A 93 -7.26 -24.35 16.39
CA ASP A 93 -8.64 -23.99 16.72
C ASP A 93 -9.65 -24.54 15.69
N ILE A 94 -9.24 -24.78 14.43
CA ILE A 94 -10.13 -25.17 13.32
C ILE A 94 -9.86 -26.59 12.82
N ALA A 95 -8.61 -26.91 12.46
CA ALA A 95 -8.23 -28.22 11.90
C ALA A 95 -8.72 -29.44 12.72
N PRO A 96 -8.75 -29.42 14.07
CA PRO A 96 -9.26 -30.56 14.85
C PRO A 96 -10.75 -30.84 14.66
N ARG A 97 -11.49 -29.92 14.05
CA ARG A 97 -12.93 -30.03 13.76
C ARG A 97 -13.19 -30.60 12.36
N LEU A 98 -12.14 -30.85 11.58
CA LEU A 98 -12.22 -31.19 10.16
C LEU A 98 -11.67 -32.59 9.89
N ASP A 99 -12.45 -33.37 9.16
CA ASP A 99 -11.96 -34.56 8.46
C ASP A 99 -11.66 -34.15 7.01
N GLY A 100 -10.44 -34.34 6.53
CA GLY A 100 -10.11 -33.87 5.18
C GLY A 100 -8.65 -33.96 4.79
N PRO A 101 -8.23 -33.20 3.76
CA PRO A 101 -6.89 -33.21 3.20
C PRO A 101 -5.90 -32.43 4.09
N LEU A 102 -5.95 -32.57 5.41
CA LEU A 102 -5.08 -31.86 6.34
C LEU A 102 -3.99 -32.79 6.86
N ALA A 103 -2.78 -32.26 6.97
CA ALA A 103 -1.72 -32.95 7.70
C ALA A 103 -2.07 -33.01 9.20
N PRO A 104 -1.84 -34.15 9.88
CA PRO A 104 -1.91 -34.19 11.34
C PRO A 104 -1.03 -33.11 11.96
N CYS A 105 -1.55 -32.35 12.92
CA CYS A 105 -0.77 -31.35 13.64
C CYS A 105 -0.36 -31.91 15.00
N TYR A 106 0.94 -32.06 15.21
CA TYR A 106 1.54 -32.55 16.45
C TYR A 106 1.87 -31.41 17.43
N HIS A 107 2.21 -30.23 16.90
CA HIS A 107 2.49 -29.04 17.69
C HIS A 107 2.19 -27.78 16.88
N ALA A 108 1.67 -26.74 17.53
CA ALA A 108 1.41 -25.44 16.93
C ALA A 108 1.54 -24.35 17.99
N ALA A 109 2.54 -23.50 17.85
CA ALA A 109 2.82 -22.44 18.82
C ALA A 109 3.24 -21.14 18.14
N VAL A 110 2.92 -20.02 18.77
CA VAL A 110 3.32 -18.67 18.34
C VAL A 110 3.63 -17.84 19.58
N ASP A 111 4.76 -17.17 19.56
CA ASP A 111 5.09 -16.11 20.52
C ASP A 111 4.91 -14.77 19.82
N VAL A 112 3.86 -14.04 20.17
CA VAL A 112 3.51 -12.77 19.53
C VAL A 112 4.54 -11.68 19.82
N SER A 113 5.31 -11.78 20.90
CA SER A 113 6.27 -10.75 21.32
C SER A 113 7.56 -10.77 20.51
N SER A 114 8.08 -11.96 20.23
CA SER A 114 9.23 -12.18 19.33
C SER A 114 8.78 -12.39 17.87
N GLY A 115 7.49 -12.71 17.70
CA GLY A 115 6.84 -13.25 16.51
C GLY A 115 7.58 -14.45 15.91
N ALA A 116 8.16 -15.26 16.79
CA ALA A 116 8.50 -16.65 16.51
C ALA A 116 7.22 -17.48 16.43
N PHE A 117 7.23 -18.50 15.58
CA PHE A 117 6.18 -19.51 15.54
C PHE A 117 6.74 -20.82 15.04
N ASP A 118 6.06 -21.91 15.37
CA ASP A 118 6.31 -23.21 14.79
C ASP A 118 5.03 -24.02 14.57
N LEU A 119 5.12 -24.91 13.57
CA LEU A 119 4.16 -25.98 13.33
C LEU A 119 4.93 -27.28 13.12
N LEU A 120 4.56 -28.33 13.85
CA LEU A 120 5.01 -29.70 13.60
C LEU A 120 3.87 -30.49 12.98
N LEU A 121 3.97 -30.76 11.68
CA LEU A 121 2.92 -31.36 10.86
C LEU A 121 3.33 -32.75 10.36
N GLY A 122 2.37 -33.62 10.10
CA GLY A 122 2.61 -34.89 9.41
C GLY A 122 3.09 -34.66 7.98
N ASP A 123 4.13 -35.39 7.57
CA ASP A 123 4.62 -35.31 6.20
C ASP A 123 3.59 -35.91 5.22
N ALA A 124 3.40 -35.27 4.07
CA ALA A 124 2.52 -35.74 3.00
C ALA A 124 3.19 -36.80 2.12
N GLY A 125 4.49 -37.07 2.32
CA GLY A 125 5.25 -38.05 1.56
C GLY A 125 4.64 -39.46 1.59
N PRO A 126 4.68 -40.19 0.46
CA PRO A 126 5.07 -39.76 -0.88
C PRO A 126 3.96 -38.95 -1.59
N ALA A 127 4.17 -37.65 -1.81
CA ALA A 127 3.24 -36.80 -2.56
C ALA A 127 3.99 -35.91 -3.58
N VAL A 128 3.27 -35.47 -4.61
CA VAL A 128 3.76 -34.59 -5.68
C VAL A 128 2.99 -33.28 -5.62
N VAL A 129 3.71 -32.16 -5.58
CA VAL A 129 3.12 -30.82 -5.64
C VAL A 129 2.48 -30.58 -7.01
N GLY A 130 1.34 -29.89 -7.03
CA GLY A 130 0.76 -29.41 -8.28
C GLY A 130 1.66 -28.37 -8.97
N ASP A 131 1.45 -28.16 -10.27
CA ASP A 131 2.14 -27.14 -11.05
C ASP A 131 1.09 -26.24 -11.71
N GLU A 132 0.98 -25.01 -11.23
CA GLU A 132 -0.02 -24.05 -11.72
C GLU A 132 0.15 -23.70 -13.21
N ILE A 133 1.39 -23.69 -13.70
CA ILE A 133 1.69 -23.35 -15.10
C ILE A 133 1.23 -24.47 -16.02
N VAL A 134 1.56 -25.72 -15.67
CA VAL A 134 1.15 -26.90 -16.45
C VAL A 134 -0.37 -27.10 -16.35
N GLY A 135 -0.93 -26.92 -15.15
CA GLY A 135 -2.33 -27.22 -14.84
C GLY A 135 -2.52 -28.67 -14.40
N ALA A 136 -3.65 -28.91 -13.74
CA ALA A 136 -4.08 -30.19 -13.24
C ALA A 136 -4.69 -31.06 -14.34
N THR A 137 -4.56 -32.37 -14.17
CA THR A 137 -5.42 -33.33 -14.88
C THR A 137 -6.86 -33.25 -14.35
N THR A 138 -7.84 -33.71 -15.14
CA THR A 138 -9.24 -33.78 -14.72
C THR A 138 -9.44 -34.56 -13.42
N GLU A 139 -8.70 -35.65 -13.21
CA GLU A 139 -8.78 -36.45 -11.97
C GLU A 139 -8.24 -35.69 -10.76
N GLN A 140 -7.11 -34.98 -10.91
CA GLN A 140 -6.56 -34.12 -9.86
C GLN A 140 -7.53 -32.98 -9.52
N ALA A 141 -8.13 -32.35 -10.54
CA ALA A 141 -9.11 -31.29 -10.32
C ALA A 141 -10.36 -31.79 -9.59
N ARG A 142 -10.92 -32.94 -10.01
CA ARG A 142 -12.08 -33.54 -9.34
C ARG A 142 -11.75 -33.93 -7.89
N LEU A 143 -10.54 -34.44 -7.63
CA LEU A 143 -10.08 -34.73 -6.27
C LEU A 143 -9.98 -33.45 -5.43
N ALA A 144 -9.30 -32.42 -5.92
CA ALA A 144 -9.14 -31.15 -5.20
C ALA A 144 -10.49 -30.52 -4.87
N VAL A 145 -11.37 -30.39 -5.86
CA VAL A 145 -12.70 -29.81 -5.68
C VAL A 145 -13.56 -30.61 -4.69
N ARG A 146 -13.46 -31.95 -4.70
CA ARG A 146 -14.14 -32.81 -3.72
C ARG A 146 -13.61 -32.59 -2.31
N GLU A 147 -12.30 -32.56 -2.12
CA GLU A 147 -11.72 -32.35 -0.80
C GLU A 147 -11.97 -30.92 -0.28
N LEU A 148 -12.02 -29.92 -1.15
CA LEU A 148 -12.46 -28.56 -0.80
C LEU A 148 -13.91 -28.54 -0.29
N GLY A 149 -14.83 -29.26 -0.98
CA GLY A 149 -16.21 -29.38 -0.52
C GLY A 149 -16.33 -30.04 0.86
N ARG A 150 -15.49 -31.06 1.14
CA ARG A 150 -15.41 -31.69 2.47
C ARG A 150 -14.91 -30.75 3.56
N LEU A 151 -13.94 -29.89 3.25
CA LEU A 151 -13.44 -28.87 4.16
C LEU A 151 -14.52 -27.81 4.46
N HIS A 152 -15.22 -27.35 3.42
CA HIS A 152 -16.22 -26.28 3.55
C HIS A 152 -17.53 -26.75 4.19
N GLY A 153 -17.96 -27.98 3.94
CA GLY A 153 -19.26 -28.52 4.39
C GLY A 153 -19.57 -28.27 5.87
N PRO A 154 -18.70 -28.67 6.81
CA PRO A 154 -18.92 -28.49 8.25
C PRO A 154 -18.82 -27.04 8.75
N LEU A 155 -18.22 -26.13 7.96
CA LEU A 155 -17.87 -24.76 8.41
C LEU A 155 -18.69 -23.67 7.71
N LEU A 156 -19.51 -24.03 6.73
CA LEU A 156 -20.30 -23.06 5.99
C LEU A 156 -21.33 -22.39 6.91
N GLY A 157 -21.29 -21.06 7.00
CA GLY A 157 -22.19 -20.30 7.88
C GLY A 157 -21.98 -20.52 9.38
N ASP A 158 -20.83 -21.07 9.80
CA ASP A 158 -20.46 -21.21 11.20
C ASP A 158 -20.40 -19.86 11.94
N ALA A 159 -21.31 -19.65 12.90
CA ALA A 159 -21.41 -18.41 13.66
C ALA A 159 -20.20 -18.16 14.57
N ALA A 160 -19.59 -19.20 15.14
CA ALA A 160 -18.44 -19.04 16.03
C ALA A 160 -17.18 -18.58 15.28
N LEU A 161 -17.02 -19.02 14.03
CA LEU A 161 -15.97 -18.52 13.15
C LEU A 161 -16.29 -17.12 12.61
N ALA A 162 -17.56 -16.84 12.29
CA ALA A 162 -18.01 -15.51 11.89
C ALA A 162 -17.74 -14.45 12.97
N ASP A 163 -17.86 -14.80 14.26
CA ASP A 163 -17.61 -13.88 15.38
C ASP A 163 -16.14 -13.78 15.77
N ALA A 164 -15.23 -14.50 15.12
CA ALA A 164 -13.83 -14.58 15.51
C ALA A 164 -12.99 -13.44 14.87
N PRO A 165 -12.58 -12.39 15.60
CA PRO A 165 -12.01 -11.18 14.99
C PRO A 165 -10.73 -11.42 14.17
N TRP A 166 -9.95 -12.43 14.56
CA TRP A 166 -8.70 -12.80 13.91
C TRP A 166 -8.86 -13.37 12.49
N LEU A 167 -10.07 -13.82 12.12
CA LEU A 167 -10.36 -14.30 10.77
C LEU A 167 -10.70 -13.15 9.82
N HIS A 168 -11.16 -12.01 10.34
CA HIS A 168 -11.49 -10.83 9.55
C HIS A 168 -10.23 -10.05 9.18
N ARG A 169 -10.23 -9.47 7.97
CA ARG A 169 -9.17 -8.57 7.49
C ARG A 169 -9.82 -7.22 7.21
N ASP A 170 -9.14 -6.14 7.56
CA ASP A 170 -9.37 -4.88 6.87
C ASP A 170 -8.99 -5.09 5.40
N ALA A 171 -9.84 -4.67 4.46
CA ALA A 171 -9.51 -4.72 3.04
C ALA A 171 -8.51 -3.59 2.76
N PRO A 172 -7.20 -3.86 2.59
CA PRO A 172 -6.22 -2.79 2.41
C PRO A 172 -6.32 -2.18 1.01
N LEU A 173 -7.07 -2.81 0.10
CA LEU A 173 -7.26 -2.37 -1.27
C LEU A 173 -8.60 -1.65 -1.39
N ASN A 174 -8.54 -0.43 -1.91
CA ASN A 174 -9.68 0.31 -2.43
C ASN A 174 -9.50 0.52 -3.95
N GLN A 175 -10.51 1.09 -4.59
CA GLN A 175 -10.53 1.35 -6.03
C GLN A 175 -9.32 2.17 -6.52
N VAL A 176 -8.84 3.13 -5.72
CA VAL A 176 -7.70 3.97 -6.09
C VAL A 176 -6.38 3.19 -6.07
N MET A 177 -6.18 2.38 -5.03
CA MET A 177 -4.99 1.54 -4.90
C MET A 177 -4.94 0.48 -6.01
N ILE A 178 -6.06 -0.22 -6.27
CA ILE A 178 -6.08 -1.22 -7.34
C ILE A 178 -5.93 -0.57 -8.72
N ALA A 179 -6.47 0.63 -8.95
CA ALA A 179 -6.28 1.36 -10.20
C ALA A 179 -4.80 1.73 -10.42
N SER A 180 -4.11 2.15 -9.37
CA SER A 180 -2.68 2.47 -9.42
C SER A 180 -1.83 1.22 -9.71
N LEU A 181 -2.10 0.12 -9.00
CA LEU A 181 -1.42 -1.16 -9.23
C LEU A 181 -1.69 -1.69 -10.64
N TYR A 182 -2.91 -1.54 -11.13
CA TYR A 182 -3.29 -1.97 -12.47
C TYR A 182 -2.64 -1.11 -13.56
N ALA A 183 -2.54 0.20 -13.39
CA ALA A 183 -1.81 1.06 -14.32
C ALA A 183 -0.34 0.61 -14.45
N ALA A 184 0.33 0.35 -13.32
CA ALA A 184 1.69 -0.19 -13.30
C ALA A 184 1.77 -1.59 -13.93
N PHE A 185 0.77 -2.44 -13.71
CA PHE A 185 0.67 -3.76 -14.32
C PHE A 185 0.57 -3.68 -15.85
N VAL A 186 -0.24 -2.76 -16.36
CA VAL A 186 -0.39 -2.50 -17.80
C VAL A 186 0.89 -1.91 -18.39
N GLU A 187 1.56 -1.00 -17.70
CA GLU A 187 2.87 -0.49 -18.14
C GLU A 187 3.89 -1.64 -18.25
N ARG A 188 3.89 -2.56 -17.29
CA ARG A 188 4.83 -3.68 -17.21
C ARG A 188 4.57 -4.80 -18.22
N TYR A 189 3.30 -5.14 -18.45
CA TYR A 189 2.89 -6.35 -19.19
C TYR A 189 1.92 -6.08 -20.34
N GLY A 190 1.61 -4.83 -20.65
CA GLY A 190 0.54 -4.46 -21.59
C GLY A 190 0.63 -5.11 -22.97
N ASP A 191 1.84 -5.40 -23.45
CA ASP A 191 2.10 -6.10 -24.71
C ASP A 191 1.74 -7.59 -24.68
N ARG A 192 1.62 -8.17 -23.49
CA ARG A 192 1.29 -9.58 -23.23
C ARG A 192 -0.17 -9.80 -22.82
N ILE A 193 -0.94 -8.73 -22.62
CA ILE A 193 -2.35 -8.79 -22.21
C ILE A 193 -3.24 -8.74 -23.46
N THR A 194 -4.13 -9.71 -23.61
CA THR A 194 -5.13 -9.74 -24.69
C THR A 194 -6.19 -8.64 -24.50
N ALA A 195 -6.85 -8.22 -25.58
CA ALA A 195 -7.87 -7.15 -25.51
C ALA A 195 -9.05 -7.53 -24.61
N GLU A 196 -9.44 -8.81 -24.62
CA GLU A 196 -10.50 -9.36 -23.78
C GLU A 196 -10.10 -9.34 -22.30
N CYS A 197 -8.89 -9.76 -21.96
CA CYS A 197 -8.37 -9.69 -20.58
C CYS A 197 -8.28 -8.24 -20.10
N ARG A 198 -7.82 -7.34 -20.98
CA ARG A 198 -7.75 -5.90 -20.71
C ARG A 198 -9.14 -5.36 -20.36
N GLY A 199 -10.17 -5.70 -21.14
CA GLY A 199 -11.54 -5.29 -20.87
C GLY A 199 -12.10 -5.83 -19.56
N VAL A 200 -11.74 -7.06 -19.15
CA VAL A 200 -12.10 -7.60 -17.84
C VAL A 200 -11.47 -6.79 -16.71
N CYS A 201 -10.16 -6.52 -16.80
CA CYS A 201 -9.43 -5.79 -15.77
C CYS A 201 -9.92 -4.34 -15.66
N ASP A 202 -10.10 -3.64 -16.79
CA ASP A 202 -10.60 -2.26 -16.82
C ASP A 202 -11.97 -2.15 -16.12
N ARG A 203 -12.89 -3.08 -16.39
CA ARG A 203 -14.23 -3.08 -15.76
C ARG A 203 -14.20 -3.41 -14.28
N LEU A 204 -13.37 -4.38 -13.87
CA LEU A 204 -13.20 -4.72 -12.45
C LEU A 204 -12.63 -3.53 -11.67
N VAL A 205 -11.56 -2.93 -12.18
CA VAL A 205 -10.90 -1.77 -11.54
C VAL A 205 -11.85 -0.58 -11.43
N ALA A 206 -12.65 -0.31 -12.47
CA ALA A 206 -13.58 0.82 -12.46
C ALA A 206 -14.80 0.63 -11.52
N ALA A 207 -15.09 -0.59 -11.08
CA ALA A 207 -16.23 -0.92 -10.22
C ALA A 207 -15.78 -1.57 -8.89
N PHE A 208 -14.52 -1.39 -8.51
CA PHE A 208 -13.89 -2.21 -7.48
C PHE A 208 -14.50 -2.04 -6.08
N ASP A 209 -14.76 -0.81 -5.66
CA ASP A 209 -15.32 -0.56 -4.33
C ASP A 209 -16.74 -1.14 -4.22
N GLY A 210 -17.58 -0.91 -5.24
CA GLY A 210 -18.90 -1.52 -5.31
C GLY A 210 -18.85 -3.06 -5.41
N TYR A 211 -17.85 -3.62 -6.09
CA TYR A 211 -17.63 -5.07 -6.13
C TYR A 211 -17.33 -5.61 -4.72
N GLN A 212 -16.42 -4.95 -3.99
CA GLN A 212 -16.04 -5.34 -2.62
C GLN A 212 -17.23 -5.27 -1.65
N GLU A 213 -18.08 -4.24 -1.76
CA GLU A 213 -19.31 -4.15 -0.98
C GLU A 213 -20.31 -5.27 -1.33
N ALA A 214 -20.50 -5.54 -2.62
CA ALA A 214 -21.44 -6.55 -3.09
C ALA A 214 -21.07 -7.99 -2.65
N VAL A 215 -19.77 -8.30 -2.52
CA VAL A 215 -19.34 -9.64 -2.09
C VAL A 215 -19.54 -9.90 -0.60
N GLN A 216 -19.62 -8.87 0.25
CA GLN A 216 -19.86 -9.03 1.69
C GLN A 216 -21.27 -9.57 2.01
N GLY A 217 -22.26 -9.34 1.15
CA GLY A 217 -23.63 -9.82 1.34
C GLY A 217 -23.89 -11.30 0.97
N GLY A 218 -22.87 -12.02 0.47
CA GLY A 218 -23.01 -13.40 -0.02
C GLY A 218 -22.94 -14.48 1.07
N ILE A 219 -23.00 -15.75 0.64
CA ILE A 219 -22.78 -16.91 1.52
C ILE A 219 -21.35 -16.86 2.07
N GLN A 220 -21.23 -16.77 3.40
CA GLN A 220 -19.95 -16.68 4.10
C GLN A 220 -19.48 -18.04 4.63
N GLY A 221 -18.16 -18.20 4.73
CA GLY A 221 -17.51 -19.40 5.23
C GLY A 221 -16.02 -19.21 5.44
N LEU A 222 -15.34 -20.29 5.81
CA LEU A 222 -13.88 -20.32 5.85
C LEU A 222 -13.33 -20.22 4.43
N VAL A 223 -12.33 -19.37 4.25
CA VAL A 223 -11.60 -19.19 2.99
C VAL A 223 -10.13 -19.46 3.26
N HIS A 224 -9.52 -20.38 2.51
CA HIS A 224 -8.08 -20.64 2.50
C HIS A 224 -7.33 -19.40 1.98
N GLY A 225 -7.82 -18.79 0.89
CA GLY A 225 -7.31 -17.52 0.36
C GLY A 225 -6.19 -17.67 -0.67
N ASP A 226 -5.51 -18.82 -0.68
CA ASP A 226 -4.55 -19.21 -1.73
C ASP A 226 -4.72 -20.68 -2.17
N TYR A 227 -5.97 -21.14 -2.39
CA TYR A 227 -6.26 -22.54 -2.76
C TYR A 227 -5.93 -22.81 -4.25
N ARG A 228 -4.65 -23.03 -4.54
CA ARG A 228 -4.09 -23.23 -5.89
C ARG A 228 -3.13 -24.42 -5.94
N LEU A 229 -2.77 -24.90 -7.12
CA LEU A 229 -2.03 -26.16 -7.32
C LEU A 229 -0.69 -26.21 -6.60
N ASP A 230 0.02 -25.10 -6.52
CA ASP A 230 1.31 -25.02 -5.82
C ASP A 230 1.16 -25.30 -4.30
N ASN A 231 -0.05 -25.16 -3.74
CA ASN A 231 -0.39 -25.47 -2.34
C ASN A 231 -1.13 -26.80 -2.17
N LEU A 232 -1.19 -27.62 -3.22
CA LEU A 232 -1.84 -28.94 -3.22
C LEU A 232 -0.82 -30.06 -3.44
N LEU A 233 -0.68 -30.94 -2.45
CA LEU A 233 0.20 -32.10 -2.49
C LEU A 233 -0.62 -33.36 -2.81
N PHE A 234 -0.51 -33.86 -4.04
CA PHE A 234 -1.23 -35.04 -4.51
C PHE A 234 -0.51 -36.33 -4.09
N GLY A 235 -1.21 -37.19 -3.35
CA GLY A 235 -0.67 -38.45 -2.85
C GLY A 235 -0.32 -39.43 -3.98
N ALA A 236 0.91 -39.95 -3.95
CA ALA A 236 1.35 -41.02 -4.84
C ALA A 236 1.02 -42.40 -4.24
N ALA A 237 1.38 -43.48 -4.94
CA ALA A 237 1.21 -44.83 -4.44
C ALA A 237 1.94 -45.00 -3.08
N GLY A 238 1.18 -45.40 -2.05
CA GLY A 238 1.69 -45.54 -0.68
C GLY A 238 1.51 -44.31 0.20
N ALA A 239 0.97 -43.20 -0.31
CA ALA A 239 0.60 -42.05 0.50
C ALA A 239 -0.57 -42.36 1.43
N GLU A 240 -0.51 -41.84 2.66
CA GLU A 240 -1.60 -41.95 3.64
C GLU A 240 -2.83 -41.14 3.22
N ARG A 241 -2.63 -40.06 2.47
CA ARG A 241 -3.66 -39.11 2.04
C ARG A 241 -3.62 -38.96 0.52
N ALA A 242 -4.80 -38.94 -0.11
CA ALA A 242 -4.91 -38.69 -1.55
C ALA A 242 -4.55 -37.24 -1.92
N LEU A 243 -4.79 -36.31 -1.01
CA LEU A 243 -4.47 -34.90 -1.15
C LEU A 243 -4.09 -34.34 0.23
N THR A 244 -3.09 -33.46 0.27
CA THR A 244 -2.82 -32.60 1.44
C THR A 244 -2.80 -31.14 0.99
N VAL A 245 -3.61 -30.31 1.64
CA VAL A 245 -3.68 -28.85 1.47
C VAL A 245 -2.76 -28.21 2.50
N VAL A 246 -1.86 -27.35 2.03
CA VAL A 246 -0.86 -26.68 2.86
C VAL A 246 -0.94 -25.17 2.70
N ASP A 247 -0.25 -24.46 3.60
CA ASP A 247 -0.11 -23.00 3.61
C ASP A 247 -1.39 -22.23 3.98
N TRP A 248 -1.87 -22.45 5.21
CA TRP A 248 -3.08 -21.83 5.74
C TRP A 248 -2.86 -20.41 6.30
N GLN A 249 -1.77 -19.74 5.93
CA GLN A 249 -1.40 -18.42 6.44
C GLN A 249 -2.35 -17.29 5.98
N THR A 250 -3.04 -17.48 4.86
CA THR A 250 -4.02 -16.52 4.31
C THR A 250 -5.45 -16.78 4.76
N VAL A 251 -5.67 -17.71 5.70
CA VAL A 251 -7.00 -18.11 6.13
C VAL A 251 -7.81 -16.93 6.65
N SER A 252 -9.06 -16.83 6.21
CA SER A 252 -9.98 -15.76 6.59
C SER A 252 -11.43 -16.24 6.64
N TRP A 253 -12.29 -15.41 7.23
CA TRP A 253 -13.74 -15.53 7.10
C TRP A 253 -14.21 -14.60 5.98
N GLY A 254 -14.95 -15.13 5.00
CA GLY A 254 -15.34 -14.35 3.83
C GLY A 254 -16.26 -15.12 2.87
N PRO A 255 -16.39 -14.66 1.61
CA PRO A 255 -17.25 -15.31 0.62
C PRO A 255 -16.80 -16.76 0.37
N ALA A 256 -17.64 -17.73 0.74
CA ALA A 256 -17.23 -19.14 0.84
C ALA A 256 -16.82 -19.77 -0.51
N MET A 257 -17.25 -19.19 -1.62
CA MET A 257 -16.93 -19.71 -2.96
C MET A 257 -15.60 -19.17 -3.52
N THR A 258 -14.87 -18.35 -2.76
CA THR A 258 -13.60 -17.74 -3.21
C THR A 258 -12.59 -18.79 -3.65
N ASP A 259 -12.32 -19.79 -2.81
CA ASP A 259 -11.33 -20.83 -3.11
C ASP A 259 -11.75 -21.71 -4.30
N LEU A 260 -13.04 -22.02 -4.41
CA LEU A 260 -13.56 -22.80 -5.54
C LEU A 260 -13.45 -22.01 -6.84
N ALA A 261 -13.79 -20.72 -6.82
CA ALA A 261 -13.66 -19.85 -7.98
C ALA A 261 -12.20 -19.65 -8.40
N TYR A 262 -11.32 -19.43 -7.43
CA TYR A 262 -9.89 -19.28 -7.65
C TYR A 262 -9.29 -20.56 -8.24
N PHE A 263 -9.58 -21.72 -7.66
CA PHE A 263 -9.12 -23.00 -8.18
C PHE A 263 -9.62 -23.25 -9.61
N LEU A 264 -10.93 -23.15 -9.83
CA LEU A 264 -11.50 -23.38 -11.16
C LEU A 264 -10.93 -22.41 -12.18
N GLY A 265 -10.65 -21.16 -11.80
CA GLY A 265 -10.18 -20.13 -12.71
C GLY A 265 -8.76 -20.32 -13.24
N CYS A 266 -7.90 -21.11 -12.59
CA CYS A 266 -6.52 -21.28 -13.05
C CYS A 266 -6.02 -22.74 -13.07
N ALA A 267 -6.52 -23.60 -12.19
CA ALA A 267 -5.95 -24.93 -11.98
C ALA A 267 -6.11 -25.88 -13.18
N LEU A 268 -6.95 -25.58 -14.16
CA LEU A 268 -7.09 -26.36 -15.39
C LEU A 268 -6.76 -25.53 -16.63
N PRO A 269 -6.26 -26.15 -17.72
CA PRO A 269 -6.34 -25.56 -19.04
C PRO A 269 -7.79 -25.12 -19.36
N THR A 270 -7.95 -23.97 -20.03
CA THR A 270 -9.27 -23.35 -20.30
C THR A 270 -10.25 -24.32 -20.98
N GLU A 271 -9.80 -25.13 -21.94
CA GLU A 271 -10.66 -26.09 -22.64
C GLU A 271 -11.15 -27.21 -21.72
N ASP A 272 -10.27 -27.78 -20.90
CA ASP A 272 -10.64 -28.84 -19.94
C ASP A 272 -11.62 -28.31 -18.89
N ARG A 273 -11.39 -27.09 -18.39
CA ARG A 273 -12.33 -26.41 -17.50
C ARG A 273 -13.71 -26.31 -18.13
N ARG A 274 -13.82 -25.84 -19.37
CA ARG A 274 -15.11 -25.70 -20.09
C ARG A 274 -15.82 -27.04 -20.25
N ASN A 275 -15.08 -28.10 -20.60
CA ASN A 275 -15.63 -29.43 -20.80
C ASN A 275 -16.14 -30.09 -19.51
N HIS A 276 -15.58 -29.72 -18.35
CA HIS A 276 -15.87 -30.38 -17.06
C HIS A 276 -16.53 -29.46 -16.02
N TYR A 277 -16.83 -28.20 -16.35
CA TYR A 277 -17.23 -27.16 -15.39
C TYR A 277 -18.41 -27.57 -14.50
N ASP A 278 -19.54 -27.96 -15.10
CA ASP A 278 -20.76 -28.33 -14.38
C ASP A 278 -20.57 -29.56 -13.49
N ASP A 279 -19.73 -30.49 -13.92
CA ASP A 279 -19.43 -31.71 -13.18
C ASP A 279 -18.49 -31.44 -11.99
N LEU A 280 -17.55 -30.50 -12.12
CA LEU A 280 -16.74 -30.02 -11.01
C LEU A 280 -17.60 -29.30 -9.97
N LEU A 281 -18.50 -28.39 -10.38
CA LEU A 281 -19.44 -27.73 -9.46
C LEU A 281 -20.34 -28.74 -8.73
N ARG A 282 -20.83 -29.76 -9.45
CA ARG A 282 -21.62 -30.84 -8.83
C ARG A 282 -20.80 -31.67 -7.86
N THR A 283 -19.53 -31.96 -8.19
CA THR A 283 -18.60 -32.68 -7.32
C THR A 283 -18.39 -31.94 -6.00
N TYR A 284 -18.15 -30.62 -6.08
CA TYR A 284 -18.05 -29.77 -4.89
C TYR A 284 -19.31 -29.82 -4.04
N HIS A 285 -20.46 -29.56 -4.67
CA HIS A 285 -21.75 -29.49 -3.99
C HIS A 285 -22.11 -30.79 -3.26
N GLN A 286 -21.87 -31.94 -3.91
CA GLN A 286 -22.07 -33.25 -3.30
C GLN A 286 -21.11 -33.52 -2.12
N ALA A 287 -19.92 -32.94 -2.16
CA ALA A 287 -18.92 -33.11 -1.11
C ALA A 287 -19.18 -32.25 0.14
N LEU A 288 -20.05 -31.23 0.06
CA LEU A 288 -20.49 -30.43 1.22
C LEU A 288 -21.21 -31.26 2.29
N GLY A 289 -21.75 -32.43 1.93
CA GLY A 289 -22.41 -33.34 2.86
C GLY A 289 -23.68 -33.96 2.28
N ARG A 290 -24.37 -34.78 3.09
CA ARG A 290 -25.62 -35.45 2.68
C ARG A 290 -26.78 -34.47 2.48
N GLU A 291 -26.80 -33.39 3.25
CA GLU A 291 -27.79 -32.31 3.21
C GLU A 291 -27.03 -30.98 3.11
N PRO A 292 -26.54 -30.61 1.91
CA PRO A 292 -25.78 -29.37 1.74
C PRO A 292 -26.62 -28.15 2.16
N PRO A 293 -26.06 -27.23 2.95
CA PRO A 293 -26.77 -26.02 3.42
C PRO A 293 -27.08 -25.02 2.29
N ILE A 294 -26.52 -25.23 1.09
CA ILE A 294 -26.72 -24.40 -0.10
C ILE A 294 -27.00 -25.28 -1.32
N SER A 295 -27.72 -24.74 -2.29
CA SER A 295 -28.04 -25.38 -3.57
C SER A 295 -26.87 -25.32 -4.56
N LEU A 296 -26.89 -26.19 -5.58
CA LEU A 296 -25.92 -26.14 -6.69
C LEU A 296 -25.98 -24.81 -7.46
N THR A 297 -27.16 -24.20 -7.56
CA THR A 297 -27.34 -22.88 -8.19
C THR A 297 -26.64 -21.78 -7.38
N GLU A 298 -26.74 -21.82 -6.05
CA GLU A 298 -26.03 -20.88 -5.17
C GLU A 298 -24.51 -21.08 -5.24
N VAL A 299 -24.03 -22.32 -5.36
CA VAL A 299 -22.61 -22.60 -5.64
C VAL A 299 -22.18 -21.94 -6.95
N ALA A 300 -22.94 -22.17 -8.04
CA ALA A 300 -22.60 -21.61 -9.35
C ALA A 300 -22.60 -20.08 -9.35
N GLU A 301 -23.58 -19.43 -8.72
CA GLU A 301 -23.66 -17.98 -8.61
C GLU A 301 -22.57 -17.40 -7.70
N GLY A 302 -22.24 -18.08 -6.59
CA GLY A 302 -21.14 -17.67 -5.73
C GLY A 302 -19.79 -17.78 -6.44
N VAL A 303 -19.55 -18.86 -7.20
CA VAL A 303 -18.35 -19.01 -8.02
C VAL A 303 -18.28 -17.93 -9.10
N ARG A 304 -19.39 -17.63 -9.78
CA ARG A 304 -19.48 -16.54 -10.77
C ARG A 304 -19.03 -15.21 -10.16
N ARG A 305 -19.58 -14.82 -9.00
CA ARG A 305 -19.23 -13.58 -8.31
C ARG A 305 -17.77 -13.53 -7.84
N GLN A 306 -17.22 -14.67 -7.43
CA GLN A 306 -15.85 -14.74 -6.92
C GLN A 306 -14.78 -14.99 -8.00
N SER A 307 -15.16 -15.16 -9.27
CA SER A 307 -14.21 -15.39 -10.38
C SER A 307 -13.20 -14.26 -10.57
N PHE A 308 -13.52 -13.03 -10.14
CA PHE A 308 -12.62 -11.88 -10.17
C PHE A 308 -11.45 -11.98 -9.19
N PHE A 309 -11.55 -12.79 -8.14
CA PHE A 309 -10.52 -12.91 -7.11
C PHE A 309 -9.15 -13.27 -7.71
N GLY A 310 -9.11 -14.20 -8.66
CA GLY A 310 -7.88 -14.57 -9.34
C GLY A 310 -7.31 -13.48 -10.26
N VAL A 311 -8.17 -12.66 -10.87
CA VAL A 311 -7.73 -11.48 -11.65
C VAL A 311 -7.05 -10.47 -10.73
N MET A 312 -7.66 -10.19 -9.56
CA MET A 312 -7.06 -9.32 -8.54
C MET A 312 -5.71 -9.87 -8.07
N MET A 313 -5.64 -11.16 -7.76
CA MET A 313 -4.41 -11.81 -7.29
C MET A 313 -3.29 -11.74 -8.34
N ALA A 314 -3.60 -11.89 -9.64
CA ALA A 314 -2.61 -11.76 -10.71
C ALA A 314 -2.04 -10.32 -10.82
N ILE A 315 -2.90 -9.30 -10.72
CA ILE A 315 -2.50 -7.90 -10.76
C ILE A 315 -1.66 -7.54 -9.53
N VAL A 316 -2.20 -7.77 -8.33
CA VAL A 316 -1.58 -7.32 -7.08
C VAL A 316 -0.27 -8.07 -6.81
N SER A 317 -0.28 -9.40 -6.90
CA SER A 317 0.89 -10.20 -6.54
C SER A 317 2.09 -9.91 -7.45
N SER A 318 1.85 -9.72 -8.75
CA SER A 318 2.93 -9.44 -9.70
C SER A 318 3.58 -8.07 -9.50
N MET A 319 2.89 -7.11 -8.88
CA MET A 319 3.46 -5.81 -8.53
C MET A 319 4.25 -5.82 -7.22
N LEU A 320 3.99 -6.78 -6.33
CA LEU A 320 4.58 -6.83 -4.99
C LEU A 320 5.75 -7.81 -4.83
N VAL A 321 5.90 -8.79 -5.73
CA VAL A 321 6.99 -9.77 -5.65
C VAL A 321 8.16 -9.42 -6.58
N GLU A 322 9.33 -9.96 -6.27
CA GLU A 322 10.50 -9.86 -7.13
C GLU A 322 10.23 -10.47 -8.51
N ARG A 323 10.70 -9.77 -9.54
CA ARG A 323 10.50 -10.18 -10.92
C ARG A 323 11.41 -11.35 -11.28
N THR A 324 10.80 -12.43 -11.77
CA THR A 324 11.50 -13.59 -12.36
C THR A 324 10.83 -14.02 -13.65
N GLU A 325 11.56 -14.66 -14.57
CA GLU A 325 10.96 -15.13 -15.83
C GLU A 325 9.85 -16.17 -15.60
N ARG A 326 10.03 -17.06 -14.61
CA ARG A 326 9.00 -18.03 -14.20
C ARG A 326 7.79 -17.32 -13.58
N GLY A 327 8.01 -16.34 -12.70
CA GLY A 327 6.93 -15.53 -12.10
C GLY A 327 6.12 -14.77 -13.15
N ASP A 328 6.81 -14.10 -14.08
CA ASP A 328 6.20 -13.39 -15.21
C ASP A 328 5.37 -14.34 -16.10
N ARG A 329 5.78 -15.61 -16.24
CA ARG A 329 5.01 -16.62 -16.98
C ARG A 329 3.78 -17.05 -16.19
N LEU A 330 3.95 -17.35 -14.90
CA LEU A 330 2.88 -17.74 -13.99
C LEU A 330 1.78 -16.68 -13.95
N PHE A 331 2.12 -15.41 -13.70
CA PHE A 331 1.12 -14.36 -13.58
C PHE A 331 0.34 -14.10 -14.88
N MET A 332 0.99 -14.22 -16.05
CA MET A 332 0.26 -14.10 -17.32
C MET A 332 -0.64 -15.31 -17.60
N THR A 333 -0.21 -16.51 -17.24
CA THR A 333 -1.07 -17.71 -17.31
C THR A 333 -2.27 -17.57 -16.38
N MET A 334 -2.05 -17.15 -15.13
CA MET A 334 -3.11 -16.89 -14.16
C MET A 334 -4.08 -15.82 -14.67
N LEU A 335 -3.58 -14.66 -15.10
CA LEU A 335 -4.42 -13.58 -15.63
C LEU A 335 -5.31 -14.07 -16.77
N GLN A 336 -4.72 -14.72 -17.78
CA GLN A 336 -5.47 -15.18 -18.95
C GLN A 336 -6.55 -16.20 -18.56
N ARG A 337 -6.22 -17.23 -17.76
CA ARG A 337 -7.19 -18.27 -17.37
C ARG A 337 -8.31 -17.71 -16.49
N HIS A 338 -8.00 -16.81 -15.56
CA HIS A 338 -9.01 -16.16 -14.73
C HIS A 338 -9.91 -15.22 -15.52
N CYS A 339 -9.36 -14.43 -16.46
CA CYS A 339 -10.18 -13.61 -17.37
C CYS A 339 -11.08 -14.48 -18.25
N ASP A 340 -10.59 -15.61 -18.78
CA ASP A 340 -11.43 -16.57 -19.51
C ASP A 340 -12.57 -17.10 -18.64
N HIS A 341 -12.31 -17.36 -17.35
CA HIS A 341 -13.31 -17.85 -16.40
C HIS A 341 -14.38 -16.78 -16.09
N VAL A 342 -13.97 -15.53 -15.90
CA VAL A 342 -14.88 -14.38 -15.76
C VAL A 342 -15.79 -14.25 -16.99
N LEU A 343 -15.23 -14.37 -18.19
CA LEU A 343 -15.99 -14.25 -19.44
C LEU A 343 -16.94 -15.44 -19.66
N ASP A 344 -16.47 -16.67 -19.44
CA ASP A 344 -17.27 -17.89 -19.61
C ASP A 344 -18.46 -17.97 -18.65
N THR A 345 -18.33 -17.37 -17.46
CA THR A 345 -19.40 -17.33 -16.44
C THR A 345 -20.26 -16.07 -16.53
N ASP A 346 -20.00 -15.18 -17.49
CA ASP A 346 -20.64 -13.87 -17.60
C ASP A 346 -20.57 -13.09 -16.27
N ALA A 347 -19.47 -13.21 -15.53
CA ALA A 347 -19.33 -12.58 -14.21
C ALA A 347 -19.30 -11.06 -14.30
N LEU A 348 -18.92 -10.49 -15.45
CA LEU A 348 -18.97 -9.06 -15.73
C LEU A 348 -20.37 -8.46 -15.57
N ALA A 349 -21.44 -9.24 -15.79
CA ALA A 349 -22.80 -8.78 -15.56
C ALA A 349 -23.18 -8.67 -14.08
N THR A 350 -22.34 -9.20 -13.18
CA THR A 350 -22.55 -9.11 -11.72
C THR A 350 -21.87 -7.88 -11.09
N LEU A 351 -20.98 -7.21 -11.83
CA LEU A 351 -20.35 -5.97 -11.36
C LEU A 351 -21.40 -4.85 -11.27
N PRO A 352 -21.34 -4.02 -10.20
CA PRO A 352 -22.14 -2.81 -10.16
C PRO A 352 -21.72 -1.83 -11.25
N ALA A 353 -22.48 -0.75 -11.40
CA ALA A 353 -22.08 0.34 -12.26
C ALA A 353 -20.71 0.88 -11.80
N ALA A 354 -19.83 1.18 -12.74
CA ALA A 354 -18.58 1.85 -12.43
C ALA A 354 -18.88 3.24 -11.88
N GLU A 355 -18.50 3.48 -10.63
CA GLU A 355 -18.60 4.80 -9.99
C GLU A 355 -17.20 5.41 -9.93
N ARG A 356 -17.09 6.69 -10.31
CA ARG A 356 -15.89 7.47 -10.00
C ARG A 356 -16.04 7.92 -8.55
N PRO A 357 -15.14 7.54 -7.64
CA PRO A 357 -15.27 7.94 -6.25
C PRO A 357 -15.25 9.47 -6.13
N GLU A 358 -16.17 10.03 -5.35
CA GLU A 358 -16.24 11.48 -5.14
C GLU A 358 -14.97 11.98 -4.43
N PRO A 359 -14.38 13.12 -4.86
CA PRO A 359 -13.19 13.68 -4.23
C PRO A 359 -13.35 13.86 -2.72
N LEU A 360 -12.39 13.41 -1.93
CA LEU A 360 -12.45 13.57 -0.48
C LEU A 360 -12.29 15.03 -0.09
N ARG A 361 -12.99 15.43 0.97
CA ARG A 361 -12.85 16.74 1.61
C ARG A 361 -12.28 16.57 3.03
N PRO A 362 -11.38 17.45 3.47
CA PRO A 362 -10.95 17.47 4.86
C PRO A 362 -12.11 17.87 5.78
N SER A 363 -12.04 17.45 7.04
CA SER A 363 -12.89 17.97 8.12
C SER A 363 -12.25 19.19 8.78
N ASP A 364 -13.03 19.90 9.61
CA ASP A 364 -12.50 21.02 10.41
C ASP A 364 -11.38 20.56 11.37
N ASP A 365 -11.47 19.32 11.88
CA ASP A 365 -10.47 18.74 12.78
C ASP A 365 -9.13 18.48 12.07
N ASP A 366 -9.15 18.17 10.76
CA ASP A 366 -7.95 17.90 9.96
C ASP A 366 -7.02 19.12 9.87
N GLU A 367 -7.50 20.33 10.20
CA GLU A 367 -6.73 21.58 10.13
C GLU A 367 -6.10 22.01 11.46
N LEU A 368 -6.49 21.36 12.56
CA LEU A 368 -5.96 21.60 13.90
C LEU A 368 -4.68 20.79 14.15
N ALA A 369 -3.93 21.13 15.20
CA ALA A 369 -2.74 20.38 15.56
C ALA A 369 -3.10 18.96 16.06
N HIS A 370 -2.36 17.97 15.58
CA HIS A 370 -2.60 16.57 15.89
C HIS A 370 -1.70 16.08 17.04
N PRO A 371 -2.20 15.17 17.90
CA PRO A 371 -1.35 14.46 18.83
C PRO A 371 -0.31 13.59 18.09
N PRO A 372 0.98 13.70 18.42
CA PRO A 372 2.00 12.84 17.83
C PRO A 372 1.82 11.38 18.28
N THR A 373 2.21 10.44 17.41
CA THR A 373 2.31 9.01 17.74
C THR A 373 3.76 8.65 18.07
N ASP A 374 3.98 7.47 18.66
CA ASP A 374 5.33 6.94 18.95
C ASP A 374 6.07 6.41 17.71
N GLU A 375 5.46 6.48 16.52
CA GLU A 375 6.08 6.05 15.27
C GLU A 375 7.29 6.96 14.91
N PRO A 376 8.45 6.37 14.53
CA PRO A 376 9.60 7.15 14.08
C PRO A 376 9.26 8.04 12.89
N LEU A 377 9.83 9.25 12.85
CA LEU A 377 9.60 10.25 11.80
C LEU A 377 8.15 10.70 11.67
N TRP A 378 7.33 10.53 12.72
CA TRP A 378 6.05 11.23 12.78
C TRP A 378 6.29 12.73 12.71
N SER A 379 5.67 13.36 11.71
CA SER A 379 5.79 14.80 11.51
C SER A 379 4.43 15.42 11.23
N GLU A 380 4.30 16.68 11.61
CA GLU A 380 3.16 17.52 11.25
C GLU A 380 3.67 18.80 10.60
N SER A 381 3.05 19.24 9.51
CA SER A 381 3.53 20.39 8.76
C SER A 381 2.39 21.26 8.26
N TRP A 382 2.48 22.57 8.53
CA TRP A 382 1.67 23.58 7.88
C TRP A 382 2.51 24.31 6.84
N TYR A 383 1.95 24.49 5.66
CA TYR A 383 2.57 25.17 4.54
C TYR A 383 1.61 26.17 3.91
N ALA A 384 2.14 27.30 3.45
CA ALA A 384 1.38 28.27 2.67
C ALA A 384 2.30 29.08 1.74
N ASP A 385 1.84 29.37 0.54
CA ASP A 385 2.58 30.14 -0.46
C ASP A 385 1.76 31.24 -1.11
N PHE A 386 2.43 32.15 -1.82
CA PHE A 386 1.80 33.21 -2.59
C PHE A 386 2.68 33.65 -3.76
N VAL A 387 2.05 34.27 -4.75
CA VAL A 387 2.72 34.91 -5.89
C VAL A 387 2.04 36.24 -6.22
N ASP A 388 2.83 37.31 -6.30
CA ASP A 388 2.46 38.57 -6.92
C ASP A 388 3.33 38.82 -8.15
N ALA A 389 2.85 38.37 -9.30
CA ALA A 389 3.57 38.51 -10.56
C ALA A 389 3.77 39.98 -10.99
N PRO A 390 2.78 40.88 -10.87
CA PRO A 390 2.99 42.31 -11.12
C PRO A 390 4.11 42.94 -10.30
N GLN A 391 4.25 42.57 -9.01
CA GLN A 391 5.35 43.07 -8.17
C GLN A 391 6.66 42.30 -8.32
N GLY A 392 6.67 41.19 -9.08
CA GLY A 392 7.88 40.41 -9.24
C GLY A 392 8.26 39.65 -7.96
N LEU A 393 7.31 39.26 -7.11
CA LEU A 393 7.59 38.70 -5.79
C LEU A 393 6.73 37.46 -5.51
N GLY A 394 7.37 36.36 -5.12
CA GLY A 394 6.71 35.19 -4.54
C GLY A 394 7.31 34.86 -3.18
N GLY A 395 6.54 34.18 -2.35
CA GLY A 395 7.05 33.61 -1.12
C GLY A 395 6.30 32.37 -0.66
N TRP A 396 6.92 31.65 0.27
CA TRP A 396 6.30 30.51 0.93
C TRP A 396 6.79 30.36 2.36
N PHE A 397 5.96 29.71 3.16
CA PHE A 397 6.16 29.43 4.57
C PHE A 397 5.92 27.96 4.84
N ARG A 398 6.71 27.38 5.74
CA ARG A 398 6.45 26.07 6.33
C ARG A 398 6.89 26.03 7.78
N LEU A 399 6.04 25.49 8.65
CA LEU A 399 6.40 24.99 9.96
C LEU A 399 6.22 23.48 9.97
N GLY A 400 7.31 22.73 10.14
CA GLY A 400 7.28 21.29 10.39
C GLY A 400 7.60 20.98 11.85
N ARG A 401 6.83 20.11 12.50
CA ARG A 401 7.07 19.58 13.85
C ARG A 401 7.51 18.14 13.71
N ILE A 402 8.71 17.81 14.17
CA ILE A 402 9.29 16.46 14.13
C ILE A 402 9.33 15.95 15.56
N ALA A 403 8.26 15.25 15.96
CA ALA A 403 7.96 15.02 17.37
C ALA A 403 8.98 14.09 18.04
N ASP A 404 9.36 13.02 17.34
CA ASP A 404 10.35 12.03 17.80
C ASP A 404 11.76 12.63 17.95
N GLN A 405 12.10 13.64 17.13
CA GLN A 405 13.38 14.34 17.19
C GLN A 405 13.37 15.55 18.15
N HIS A 406 12.21 15.90 18.72
CA HIS A 406 12.03 17.09 19.56
C HIS A 406 12.48 18.40 18.88
N THR A 407 12.30 18.50 17.56
CA THR A 407 12.66 19.67 16.76
C THR A 407 11.48 20.21 15.94
N ALA A 408 11.53 21.51 15.65
CA ALA A 408 10.68 22.18 14.68
C ALA A 408 11.54 22.76 13.54
N TRP A 409 10.99 22.73 12.34
CA TRP A 409 11.63 23.19 11.11
C TRP A 409 10.87 24.39 10.58
N VAL A 410 11.46 25.57 10.74
CA VAL A 410 10.91 26.85 10.27
C VAL A 410 11.53 27.21 8.94
N HIS A 411 10.68 27.40 7.95
CA HIS A 411 11.05 27.92 6.64
C HIS A 411 10.15 29.10 6.30
N ALA A 412 10.73 30.23 5.92
CA ALA A 412 10.02 31.31 5.24
C ALA A 412 10.96 31.91 4.19
N LEU A 413 10.60 31.78 2.93
CA LEU A 413 11.43 32.22 1.82
C LEU A 413 10.67 33.19 0.92
N LEU A 414 11.41 34.17 0.40
CA LEU A 414 10.94 35.18 -0.54
C LEU A 414 11.89 35.21 -1.74
N CYS A 415 11.36 35.29 -2.94
CA CYS A 415 12.18 35.35 -4.15
C CYS A 415 11.49 36.14 -5.26
N GLY A 416 12.29 36.68 -6.16
CA GLY A 416 11.83 37.39 -7.35
C GLY A 416 12.95 37.47 -8.38
N PRO A 417 12.64 37.73 -9.66
CA PRO A 417 13.65 37.79 -10.73
C PRO A 417 14.68 38.92 -10.51
N ASP A 418 14.26 40.00 -9.85
CA ASP A 418 15.06 41.21 -9.64
C ASP A 418 15.50 41.41 -8.18
N MET A 419 15.52 40.34 -7.38
CA MET A 419 15.98 40.37 -5.99
C MET A 419 16.76 39.11 -5.59
N PRO A 420 17.67 39.20 -4.61
CA PRO A 420 18.23 38.02 -3.95
C PRO A 420 17.11 37.16 -3.33
N THR A 421 17.30 35.84 -3.32
CA THR A 421 16.43 34.96 -2.54
C THR A 421 16.67 35.23 -1.06
N VAL A 422 15.63 35.57 -0.32
CA VAL A 422 15.68 35.78 1.11
C VAL A 422 15.13 34.55 1.80
N ALA A 423 15.87 34.01 2.76
CA ALA A 423 15.51 32.77 3.44
C ALA A 423 15.67 32.91 4.96
N VAL A 424 14.58 32.61 5.68
CA VAL A 424 14.57 32.30 7.10
C VAL A 424 14.45 30.79 7.17
N VAL A 425 15.55 30.10 7.45
CA VAL A 425 15.61 28.63 7.51
C VAL A 425 16.30 28.25 8.81
N ASP A 426 15.56 27.56 9.68
CA ASP A 426 16.07 27.02 10.94
C ASP A 426 15.41 25.66 11.19
N VAL A 427 16.20 24.60 11.09
CA VAL A 427 15.75 23.21 11.24
C VAL A 427 16.14 22.60 12.60
N ASP A 428 16.77 23.41 13.47
CA ASP A 428 17.24 22.99 14.79
C ASP A 428 16.46 23.69 15.91
N VAL A 429 15.29 24.27 15.60
CA VAL A 429 14.44 24.93 16.60
C VAL A 429 13.92 23.88 17.59
N PRO A 430 14.03 24.08 18.91
CA PRO A 430 13.40 23.19 19.88
C PRO A 430 11.90 23.09 19.64
N LEU A 431 11.34 21.88 19.72
CA LEU A 431 9.91 21.65 19.51
C LEU A 431 9.09 22.55 20.47
N PRO A 432 8.20 23.42 19.96
CA PRO A 432 7.43 24.32 20.82
C PRO A 432 6.29 23.57 21.54
N ASP A 433 6.01 23.99 22.77
CA ASP A 433 4.87 23.50 23.56
C ASP A 433 3.53 23.90 22.91
N ASP A 434 3.46 25.13 22.38
CA ASP A 434 2.33 25.64 21.61
C ASP A 434 2.60 25.44 20.11
N PRO A 435 1.86 24.57 19.40
CA PRO A 435 2.10 24.32 17.99
C PRO A 435 1.88 25.55 17.10
N TRP A 436 1.22 26.60 17.61
CA TRP A 436 0.85 27.81 16.88
C TRP A 436 1.87 28.95 16.98
N ALA A 437 2.94 28.77 17.74
CA ALA A 437 3.94 29.80 17.98
C ALA A 437 5.36 29.26 18.10
N VAL A 438 6.31 29.94 17.47
CA VAL A 438 7.74 29.71 17.62
C VAL A 438 8.43 31.01 18.04
N ARG A 439 9.25 30.94 19.08
CA ARG A 439 10.05 32.08 19.56
C ARG A 439 11.49 31.65 19.82
N THR A 440 12.41 32.25 19.09
CA THR A 440 13.87 32.16 19.27
C THR A 440 14.46 33.58 19.31
N ASP A 441 15.78 33.69 19.49
CA ASP A 441 16.48 34.99 19.40
C ASP A 441 16.39 35.62 17.99
N ALA A 442 16.16 34.81 16.97
CA ALA A 442 16.14 35.23 15.57
C ALA A 442 14.75 35.16 14.93
N ILE A 443 13.78 34.47 15.53
CA ILE A 443 12.47 34.18 14.93
C ILE A 443 11.37 34.42 15.95
N GLU A 444 10.41 35.28 15.62
CA GLU A 444 9.09 35.36 16.26
C GLU A 444 8.04 35.03 15.21
N LEU A 445 7.46 33.83 15.30
CA LEU A 445 6.46 33.29 14.38
C LEU A 445 5.19 32.97 15.16
N GLY A 446 4.06 33.44 14.65
CA GLY A 446 2.73 33.00 15.03
C GLY A 446 1.92 32.64 13.79
N HIS A 447 1.12 31.59 13.88
CA HIS A 447 0.20 31.22 12.82
C HIS A 447 -1.10 30.69 13.41
N ALA A 448 -2.21 30.84 12.70
CA ALA A 448 -3.51 30.46 13.23
C ALA A 448 -4.52 30.17 12.13
N VAL A 449 -5.32 29.14 12.40
CA VAL A 449 -6.59 28.88 11.73
C VAL A 449 -7.62 29.86 12.31
N THR A 450 -8.01 30.85 11.52
CA THR A 450 -8.96 31.88 12.00
C THR A 450 -10.40 31.43 11.81
N THR A 451 -10.69 30.72 10.72
CA THR A 451 -11.95 30.02 10.49
C THR A 451 -11.64 28.74 9.74
N PRO A 452 -12.07 27.57 10.26
CA PRO A 452 -11.70 26.32 9.66
C PRO A 452 -12.03 26.21 8.18
N LEU A 453 -11.08 25.69 7.40
CA LEU A 453 -11.05 25.46 5.97
C LEU A 453 -11.29 26.72 5.13
N GLN A 454 -11.29 27.91 5.76
CA GLN A 454 -11.63 29.18 5.13
C GLN A 454 -10.54 30.23 5.24
N THR A 455 -9.96 30.45 6.43
CA THR A 455 -8.97 31.51 6.63
C THR A 455 -7.83 31.10 7.54
N TYR A 456 -6.61 31.40 7.09
CA TYR A 456 -5.37 31.09 7.78
C TYR A 456 -4.44 32.31 7.82
N ARG A 457 -3.80 32.56 8.96
CA ARG A 457 -2.94 33.74 9.15
C ARG A 457 -1.52 33.33 9.54
N VAL A 458 -0.53 34.04 9.02
CA VAL A 458 0.86 33.96 9.48
C VAL A 458 1.39 35.36 9.79
N ASP A 459 1.98 35.50 10.98
CA ASP A 459 2.81 36.64 11.38
C ASP A 459 4.22 36.15 11.68
N LEU A 460 5.19 36.68 10.96
CA LEU A 460 6.61 36.40 11.15
C LEU A 460 7.36 37.71 11.33
N ARG A 461 8.27 37.73 12.29
CA ARG A 461 9.38 38.68 12.37
C ARG A 461 10.65 37.86 12.58
N ALA A 462 11.60 37.98 11.67
CA ALA A 462 12.81 37.19 11.76
C ALA A 462 14.03 37.87 11.15
N ARG A 463 15.22 37.42 11.58
CA ARG A 463 16.48 37.66 10.90
C ARG A 463 16.80 36.47 10.00
N GLY A 464 16.68 36.69 8.69
CA GLY A 464 17.03 35.71 7.66
C GLY A 464 18.38 36.02 7.00
N GLN A 465 18.60 35.40 5.86
CA GLN A 465 19.77 35.59 5.02
C GLN A 465 19.35 35.81 3.56
N ALA A 466 20.03 36.70 2.85
CA ALA A 466 19.84 37.02 1.45
C ALA A 466 20.92 36.33 0.59
N TYR A 467 20.50 35.75 -0.53
CA TYR A 467 21.33 34.93 -1.41
C TYR A 467 21.24 35.43 -2.84
N ALA A 468 22.36 35.94 -3.37
CA ALA A 468 22.45 36.32 -4.79
C ALA A 468 22.43 35.10 -5.73
N ASP A 469 22.98 33.97 -5.28
CA ASP A 469 22.80 32.65 -5.90
C ASP A 469 21.90 31.80 -4.99
N ALA A 470 20.66 31.57 -5.40
CA ALA A 470 19.72 30.73 -4.66
C ALA A 470 20.24 29.28 -4.47
N GLY A 471 21.13 28.80 -5.34
CA GLY A 471 21.72 27.47 -5.23
C GLY A 471 22.65 27.32 -4.01
N ALA A 472 23.10 28.43 -3.41
CA ALA A 472 23.88 28.44 -2.18
C ALA A 472 23.14 27.73 -1.02
N LEU A 473 21.81 27.88 -0.95
CA LEU A 473 20.96 27.18 0.01
C LEU A 473 21.05 25.65 -0.13
N LEU A 474 21.08 25.14 -1.37
CA LEU A 474 21.24 23.71 -1.65
C LEU A 474 22.63 23.17 -1.33
N ARG A 475 23.62 24.06 -1.19
CA ARG A 475 25.00 23.74 -0.79
C ARG A 475 25.27 23.97 0.69
N GLY A 476 24.30 24.54 1.43
CA GLY A 476 24.48 24.88 2.84
C GLY A 476 25.45 26.04 3.08
N GLU A 477 25.61 26.92 2.08
CA GLU A 477 26.45 28.11 2.18
C GLU A 477 25.69 29.24 2.91
N PRO A 478 26.39 30.11 3.66
CA PRO A 478 25.77 31.26 4.31
C PRO A 478 25.45 32.38 3.31
N GLY A 479 24.42 33.17 3.60
CA GLY A 479 24.04 34.40 2.90
C GLY A 479 24.26 35.66 3.75
N ASP A 480 23.84 36.80 3.22
CA ASP A 480 23.97 38.10 3.89
C ASP A 480 22.81 38.35 4.87
N PRO A 481 23.04 38.75 6.13
CA PRO A 481 21.95 38.95 7.09
C PRO A 481 20.90 39.97 6.61
N VAL A 482 19.62 39.65 6.80
CA VAL A 482 18.50 40.53 6.41
C VAL A 482 17.34 40.42 7.39
N GLU A 483 16.69 41.54 7.70
CA GLU A 483 15.49 41.56 8.52
C GLU A 483 14.24 41.37 7.66
N VAL A 484 13.37 40.47 8.09
CA VAL A 484 12.15 40.07 7.38
C VAL A 484 10.95 40.18 8.29
N THR A 485 9.85 40.72 7.79
CA THR A 485 8.55 40.68 8.45
C THR A 485 7.49 40.23 7.44
N MET A 486 6.60 39.35 7.86
CA MET A 486 5.47 38.88 7.07
C MET A 486 4.21 38.95 7.93
N ARG A 487 3.12 39.49 7.38
CA ARG A 487 1.78 39.46 7.97
C ARG A 487 0.80 39.20 6.85
N LEU A 488 0.44 37.94 6.67
CA LEU A 488 -0.36 37.49 5.53
C LEU A 488 -1.55 36.68 6.02
N VAL A 489 -2.63 36.79 5.25
CA VAL A 489 -3.87 36.03 5.42
C VAL A 489 -4.17 35.32 4.12
N TRP A 490 -4.33 34.01 4.19
CA TRP A 490 -4.82 33.15 3.13
C TRP A 490 -6.32 32.95 3.31
N THR A 491 -7.09 33.23 2.27
CA THR A 491 -8.53 33.01 2.19
C THR A 491 -8.80 31.96 1.13
N THR A 492 -9.50 30.88 1.50
CA THR A 492 -9.83 29.78 0.59
C THR A 492 -10.57 30.29 -0.65
N ASP A 493 -10.09 29.87 -1.82
CA ASP A 493 -10.60 30.23 -3.15
C ASP A 493 -10.79 28.95 -3.97
N GLY A 494 -11.75 28.12 -3.56
CA GLY A 494 -12.02 26.83 -4.17
C GLY A 494 -12.50 25.77 -3.17
N SER A 495 -12.55 24.52 -3.61
CA SER A 495 -12.89 23.37 -2.78
C SER A 495 -11.64 22.78 -2.12
N PRO A 496 -11.61 22.64 -0.78
CA PRO A 496 -10.56 21.88 -0.11
C PRO A 496 -10.50 20.43 -0.59
N TYR A 497 -9.29 19.94 -0.84
CA TYR A 497 -9.04 18.60 -1.38
C TYR A 497 -8.23 17.76 -0.40
N ARG A 498 -8.76 16.61 0.01
CA ARG A 498 -8.06 15.67 0.90
C ARG A 498 -7.48 14.49 0.11
N TYR A 499 -6.26 14.12 0.44
CA TYR A 499 -5.60 12.97 -0.15
C TYR A 499 -6.23 11.66 0.36
N ARG A 500 -6.30 10.66 -0.52
CA ARG A 500 -6.78 9.32 -0.17
C ARG A 500 -5.71 8.42 0.44
N VAL A 501 -4.45 8.64 0.07
CA VAL A 501 -3.32 7.76 0.39
C VAL A 501 -2.52 8.19 1.61
N THR A 502 -2.59 9.47 1.97
CA THR A 502 -1.84 10.04 3.10
C THR A 502 -2.69 11.08 3.81
N SER A 503 -2.49 11.23 5.11
CA SER A 503 -3.00 12.34 5.94
C SER A 503 -2.43 13.69 5.49
N ARG A 504 -3.11 14.31 4.51
CA ARG A 504 -2.79 15.60 3.92
C ARG A 504 -4.02 16.18 3.23
N TYR A 505 -4.13 17.51 3.20
CA TYR A 505 -5.02 18.22 2.31
C TYR A 505 -4.32 19.37 1.59
N GLU A 506 -4.99 19.89 0.55
CA GLU A 506 -4.54 20.97 -0.33
C GLU A 506 -5.71 21.96 -0.54
N ILE A 507 -5.44 23.27 -0.45
CA ILE A 507 -6.46 24.31 -0.57
C ILE A 507 -5.93 25.49 -1.38
N PRO A 508 -6.55 25.81 -2.55
CA PRO A 508 -6.25 27.03 -3.29
C PRO A 508 -6.77 28.25 -2.53
N CYS A 509 -6.04 29.35 -2.57
CA CYS A 509 -6.28 30.54 -1.77
C CYS A 509 -6.00 31.82 -2.54
N THR A 510 -6.60 32.91 -2.05
CA THR A 510 -6.13 34.28 -2.28
C THR A 510 -5.42 34.79 -1.04
N VAL A 511 -4.41 35.63 -1.24
CA VAL A 511 -3.50 36.08 -0.18
C VAL A 511 -3.47 37.60 -0.10
N SER A 512 -3.63 38.13 1.11
CA SER A 512 -3.61 39.57 1.37
C SER A 512 -2.74 39.88 2.58
N GLY A 513 -2.12 41.06 2.58
CA GLY A 513 -1.32 41.53 3.71
C GLY A 513 -0.02 42.21 3.28
N THR A 514 1.03 42.06 4.09
CA THR A 514 2.30 42.76 3.86
C THR A 514 3.51 41.89 4.14
N VAL A 515 4.52 42.04 3.31
CA VAL A 515 5.88 41.55 3.55
C VAL A 515 6.83 42.74 3.59
N THR A 516 7.84 42.69 4.44
CA THR A 516 8.90 43.70 4.51
C THR A 516 10.26 43.02 4.52
N VAL A 517 11.14 43.43 3.60
CA VAL A 517 12.52 42.96 3.49
C VAL A 517 13.44 44.18 3.56
N ASP A 518 14.31 44.23 4.56
CA ASP A 518 15.24 45.35 4.80
C ASP A 518 14.58 46.75 4.70
N GLY A 519 13.38 46.87 5.28
CA GLY A 519 12.59 48.11 5.26
C GLY A 519 11.78 48.38 3.99
N THR A 520 11.96 47.60 2.92
CA THR A 520 11.13 47.66 1.71
C THR A 520 9.83 46.92 1.93
N VAL A 521 8.69 47.62 1.82
CA VAL A 521 7.36 47.07 2.11
C VAL A 521 6.64 46.70 0.81
N HIS A 522 6.22 45.45 0.71
CA HIS A 522 5.34 44.91 -0.31
C HIS A 522 3.95 44.72 0.27
N ARG A 523 2.92 45.13 -0.47
CA ARG A 523 1.51 44.98 -0.07
C ARG A 523 0.80 44.11 -1.09
N PHE A 524 0.05 43.14 -0.61
CA PHE A 524 -0.69 42.20 -1.44
C PHE A 524 -2.18 42.37 -1.18
N ASP A 525 -2.95 42.34 -2.26
CA ASP A 525 -4.40 42.40 -2.24
C ASP A 525 -4.92 41.27 -3.13
N SER A 526 -5.39 40.21 -2.48
CA SER A 526 -6.01 39.04 -3.12
C SER A 526 -5.15 38.39 -4.23
N VAL A 527 -3.85 38.20 -4.00
CA VAL A 527 -2.95 37.53 -4.96
C VAL A 527 -3.05 36.01 -4.86
N PRO A 528 -2.76 35.23 -5.92
CA PRO A 528 -2.84 33.76 -5.88
C PRO A 528 -1.92 33.13 -4.83
N GLY A 529 -2.37 32.04 -4.21
CA GLY A 529 -1.57 31.22 -3.32
C GLY A 529 -2.21 29.88 -3.00
N GLN A 530 -1.46 29.03 -2.31
CA GLN A 530 -1.88 27.71 -1.87
C GLN A 530 -1.61 27.55 -0.37
N ARG A 531 -2.38 26.69 0.30
CA ARG A 531 -2.00 26.15 1.61
C ARG A 531 -2.18 24.65 1.67
N ASP A 532 -1.31 24.01 2.43
CA ASP A 532 -1.36 22.58 2.72
C ASP A 532 -1.10 22.31 4.20
N HIS A 533 -1.65 21.20 4.66
CA HIS A 533 -1.37 20.66 5.98
C HIS A 533 -1.29 19.15 5.87
N SER A 534 -0.25 18.59 6.49
CA SER A 534 -0.01 17.16 6.51
C SER A 534 0.46 16.71 7.89
N TRP A 535 0.13 15.47 8.25
CA TRP A 535 0.54 14.85 9.50
C TRP A 535 0.82 13.35 9.31
N GLY A 536 1.51 12.72 10.25
CA GLY A 536 1.87 11.30 10.19
C GLY A 536 3.34 11.05 9.81
N VAL A 537 3.68 9.78 9.61
CA VAL A 537 5.05 9.35 9.27
C VAL A 537 5.47 9.91 7.90
N ARG A 538 6.62 10.58 7.87
CA ARG A 538 7.21 11.14 6.64
C ARG A 538 8.72 11.00 6.65
N ASP A 539 9.24 10.06 5.86
CA ASP A 539 10.68 9.98 5.58
C ASP A 539 11.00 10.82 4.33
N TRP A 540 11.47 12.05 4.56
CA TRP A 540 11.89 13.02 3.54
C TRP A 540 13.10 12.57 2.71
N TRP A 541 13.76 11.47 3.10
CA TRP A 541 14.99 10.94 2.51
C TRP A 541 14.79 9.57 1.82
N SER A 542 13.54 9.13 1.64
CA SER A 542 13.23 7.78 1.13
C SER A 542 12.67 7.75 -0.29
N MET A 543 12.20 8.88 -0.81
CA MET A 543 11.47 8.96 -2.08
C MET A 543 11.63 10.31 -2.76
N ASP A 544 11.67 10.31 -4.08
CA ASP A 544 11.67 11.53 -4.88
C ASP A 544 10.23 11.95 -5.16
N TRP A 545 10.00 13.25 -5.36
CA TRP A 545 8.70 13.72 -5.87
C TRP A 545 8.82 15.02 -6.65
N MET A 546 7.77 15.31 -7.41
CA MET A 546 7.44 16.64 -7.86
C MET A 546 6.07 17.02 -7.33
N TRP A 547 5.95 18.21 -6.76
CA TRP A 547 4.73 18.82 -6.29
C TRP A 547 4.49 20.13 -7.05
N SER A 548 3.22 20.44 -7.33
CA SER A 548 2.80 21.66 -8.01
C SER A 548 1.50 22.21 -7.43
N ALA A 549 1.41 23.54 -7.35
CA ALA A 549 0.18 24.29 -7.20
C ALA A 549 0.22 25.47 -8.18
N VAL A 550 -0.74 25.49 -9.11
CA VAL A 550 -0.81 26.48 -10.20
C VAL A 550 -2.21 27.06 -10.24
N HIS A 551 -2.30 28.37 -10.42
CA HIS A 551 -3.55 29.11 -10.55
C HIS A 551 -3.53 29.85 -11.88
N LEU A 552 -4.53 29.56 -12.72
CA LEU A 552 -4.70 30.18 -14.02
C LEU A 552 -5.54 31.45 -13.90
N ASP A 553 -5.32 32.38 -14.83
CA ASP A 553 -5.97 33.69 -14.86
C ASP A 553 -7.50 33.60 -15.07
N ASP A 554 -8.00 32.45 -15.53
CA ASP A 554 -9.43 32.19 -15.72
C ASP A 554 -10.16 31.72 -14.46
N GLY A 555 -9.44 31.56 -13.33
CA GLY A 555 -9.96 31.03 -12.07
C GLY A 555 -9.82 29.51 -11.91
N THR A 556 -9.14 28.83 -12.85
CA THR A 556 -8.81 27.41 -12.70
C THR A 556 -7.68 27.23 -11.69
N HIS A 557 -7.81 26.28 -10.78
CA HIS A 557 -6.75 25.87 -9.85
C HIS A 557 -6.31 24.44 -10.12
N LEU A 558 -4.99 24.23 -10.17
CA LEU A 558 -4.37 22.97 -10.49
C LEU A 558 -3.45 22.59 -9.34
N HIS A 559 -3.54 21.34 -8.92
CA HIS A 559 -2.61 20.77 -7.97
C HIS A 559 -2.23 19.37 -8.43
N GLY A 560 -0.94 19.06 -8.41
CA GLY A 560 -0.47 17.74 -8.84
C GLY A 560 0.82 17.35 -8.14
N VAL A 561 0.85 16.10 -7.68
CA VAL A 561 2.03 15.43 -7.14
C VAL A 561 2.30 14.17 -7.93
N ARG A 562 3.57 13.95 -8.24
CA ARG A 562 4.11 12.68 -8.72
C ARG A 562 5.15 12.20 -7.72
N ILE A 563 4.90 11.04 -7.11
CA ILE A 563 5.82 10.42 -6.15
C ILE A 563 6.53 9.24 -6.81
N GLN A 564 7.84 9.14 -6.59
CA GLN A 564 8.68 8.05 -7.06
C GLN A 564 9.42 7.44 -5.87
N ILE A 565 8.98 6.26 -5.45
CA ILE A 565 9.65 5.45 -4.42
C ILE A 565 10.62 4.49 -5.13
N PRO A 566 11.88 4.35 -4.68
CA PRO A 566 12.80 3.36 -5.24
C PRO A 566 12.22 1.94 -5.19
N GLY A 567 12.23 1.23 -6.32
CA GLY A 567 11.73 -0.14 -6.41
C GLY A 567 10.20 -0.29 -6.54
N ALA A 568 9.43 0.81 -6.47
CA ALA A 568 7.98 0.79 -6.65
C ALA A 568 7.55 1.63 -7.87
N PRO A 569 6.36 1.36 -8.45
CA PRO A 569 5.77 2.23 -9.47
C PRO A 569 5.55 3.64 -8.94
N ALA A 570 5.71 4.64 -9.81
CA ALA A 570 5.28 6.00 -9.48
C ALA A 570 3.75 6.06 -9.33
N PHE A 571 3.28 6.94 -8.47
CA PHE A 571 1.85 7.25 -8.39
C PHE A 571 1.64 8.76 -8.32
N SER A 572 0.41 9.16 -8.64
CA SER A 572 0.02 10.55 -8.73
C SER A 572 -1.18 10.85 -7.83
N VAL A 573 -1.21 12.08 -7.32
CA VAL A 573 -2.32 12.62 -6.54
C VAL A 573 -2.51 14.07 -6.96
N GLY A 574 -3.75 14.53 -7.10
CA GLY A 574 -3.99 15.92 -7.44
C GLY A 574 -5.40 16.20 -7.93
N TYR A 575 -5.64 17.44 -8.35
CA TYR A 575 -6.91 17.88 -8.90
C TYR A 575 -6.74 18.94 -9.99
N VAL A 576 -7.78 19.06 -10.81
CA VAL A 576 -8.15 20.26 -11.56
C VAL A 576 -9.46 20.79 -11.00
N GLN A 577 -9.48 22.04 -10.57
CA GLN A 577 -10.70 22.78 -10.24
C GLN A 577 -10.92 23.83 -11.30
N ASP A 578 -11.99 23.68 -12.09
CA ASP A 578 -12.30 24.66 -13.13
C ASP A 578 -12.87 25.97 -12.56
N ALA A 579 -13.04 26.98 -13.41
CA ALA A 579 -13.61 28.27 -13.04
C ALA A 579 -15.06 28.22 -12.51
N HIS A 580 -15.73 27.07 -12.60
CA HIS A 580 -17.07 26.83 -12.04
C HIS A 580 -17.01 26.08 -10.70
N GLY A 581 -15.81 25.74 -10.21
CA GLY A 581 -15.59 25.03 -8.97
C GLY A 581 -15.77 23.51 -9.07
N LEU A 582 -15.83 22.94 -10.28
CA LEU A 582 -15.89 21.50 -10.47
C LEU A 582 -14.50 20.89 -10.24
N LEU A 583 -14.38 20.04 -9.21
CA LEU A 583 -13.15 19.33 -8.88
C LEU A 583 -13.09 17.99 -9.61
N THR A 584 -12.07 17.82 -10.44
CA THR A 584 -11.71 16.57 -11.10
C THR A 584 -10.41 16.04 -10.51
N GLU A 585 -10.44 14.86 -9.89
CA GLU A 585 -9.23 14.20 -9.38
C GLU A 585 -8.33 13.70 -10.52
N LEU A 586 -7.03 13.91 -10.36
CA LEU A 586 -6.01 13.46 -11.29
C LEU A 586 -5.70 11.97 -11.07
N GLN A 587 -5.49 11.26 -12.17
CA GLN A 587 -5.00 9.88 -12.23
C GLN A 587 -3.51 9.85 -12.56
N THR A 588 -3.05 10.76 -13.41
CA THR A 588 -1.67 10.85 -13.84
C THR A 588 -1.18 12.29 -13.79
N VAL A 589 -0.02 12.47 -13.16
CA VAL A 589 0.77 13.70 -13.18
C VAL A 589 2.12 13.35 -13.79
N SER A 590 2.42 13.91 -14.96
CA SER A 590 3.68 13.72 -15.66
C SER A 590 4.46 15.01 -15.73
N ILE A 591 5.78 14.92 -15.54
CA ILE A 591 6.67 16.04 -15.70
C ILE A 591 7.87 15.65 -16.56
N ARG A 592 8.28 16.58 -17.42
CA ARG A 592 9.58 16.56 -18.09
C ARG A 592 10.31 17.83 -17.68
N ASP A 593 11.43 17.69 -17.01
CA ASP A 593 12.17 18.82 -16.46
C ASP A 593 13.67 18.74 -16.77
N SER A 594 14.36 19.84 -16.49
CA SER A 594 15.80 19.95 -16.61
C SER A 594 16.35 20.80 -15.48
N PHE A 595 17.56 20.47 -15.02
CA PHE A 595 18.23 21.14 -13.92
C PHE A 595 19.57 21.69 -14.36
N GLY A 596 19.92 22.86 -13.81
CA GLY A 596 21.25 23.43 -13.91
C GLY A 596 22.27 22.70 -13.04
N PRO A 597 23.58 22.97 -13.25
CA PRO A 597 24.65 22.37 -12.44
C PRO A 597 24.60 22.79 -10.97
N ASN A 598 23.88 23.86 -10.63
CA ASN A 598 23.63 24.32 -9.27
C ASN A 598 22.44 23.60 -8.59
N GLY A 599 21.85 22.59 -9.24
CA GLY A 599 20.73 21.81 -8.69
C GLY A 599 19.36 22.48 -8.83
N LEU A 600 19.27 23.66 -9.46
CA LEU A 600 18.02 24.40 -9.64
C LEU A 600 17.31 24.06 -10.96
N PRO A 601 15.98 24.03 -11.00
CA PRO A 601 15.20 23.76 -12.22
C PRO A 601 15.37 24.89 -13.23
N LEU A 602 15.43 24.56 -14.52
CA LEU A 602 15.52 25.51 -15.63
C LEU A 602 14.21 25.61 -16.39
N HIS A 603 13.71 24.46 -16.88
CA HIS A 603 12.49 24.34 -17.66
C HIS A 603 11.75 23.08 -17.22
N ALA A 604 10.41 23.15 -17.27
CA ALA A 604 9.57 21.99 -17.10
C ALA A 604 8.35 22.03 -18.03
N THR A 605 7.83 20.86 -18.38
CA THR A 605 6.51 20.69 -18.98
C THR A 605 5.71 19.77 -18.07
N LEU A 606 4.55 20.24 -17.62
CA LEU A 606 3.62 19.52 -16.76
C LEU A 606 2.44 19.00 -17.58
N SER A 607 2.06 17.73 -17.42
CA SER A 607 0.88 17.12 -18.04
C SER A 607 0.00 16.47 -16.98
N LEU A 608 -1.29 16.80 -16.99
CA LEU A 608 -2.29 16.39 -16.00
C LEU A 608 -3.44 15.63 -16.68
N ASP A 609 -3.78 14.46 -16.16
CA ASP A 609 -4.86 13.61 -16.66
C ASP A 609 -5.63 12.96 -15.49
N PRO A 610 -6.98 12.87 -15.53
CA PRO A 610 -7.89 13.51 -16.48
C PRO A 610 -7.88 15.05 -16.37
N GLY A 611 -8.23 15.72 -17.47
CA GLY A 611 -8.18 17.19 -17.60
C GLY A 611 -7.52 17.65 -18.89
N GLU A 612 -6.80 16.74 -19.56
CA GLU A 612 -6.13 16.95 -20.86
C GLU A 612 -5.27 18.24 -20.90
N LEU A 613 -4.73 18.63 -19.74
CA LEU A 613 -4.00 19.89 -19.59
C LEU A 613 -2.51 19.61 -19.67
N THR A 614 -1.86 20.24 -20.65
CA THR A 614 -0.40 20.31 -20.73
C THR A 614 0.02 21.76 -20.66
N ALA A 615 1.03 22.03 -19.84
CA ALA A 615 1.52 23.38 -19.60
C ALA A 615 3.05 23.45 -19.64
N ASP A 616 3.54 24.47 -20.33
CA ASP A 616 4.93 24.87 -20.30
C ASP A 616 5.16 25.76 -19.08
N ILE A 617 6.24 25.44 -18.35
CA ILE A 617 6.58 26.06 -17.09
C ILE A 617 7.85 26.90 -17.27
N GLU A 618 7.70 28.20 -17.07
CA GLU A 618 8.81 29.16 -17.06
C GLU A 618 9.18 29.48 -15.61
N VAL A 619 10.39 29.10 -15.20
CA VAL A 619 10.89 29.41 -13.87
C VAL A 619 11.22 30.90 -13.76
N ARG A 620 10.60 31.59 -12.79
CA ARG A 620 10.77 33.04 -12.59
C ARG A 620 11.77 33.36 -11.48
N ALA A 621 11.74 32.60 -10.39
CA ALA A 621 12.67 32.73 -9.27
C ALA A 621 12.73 31.45 -8.45
N HIS A 622 13.81 31.25 -7.69
CA HIS A 622 14.04 30.05 -6.89
C HIS A 622 14.05 30.37 -5.39
N ALA A 623 13.41 29.52 -4.61
CA ALA A 623 13.39 29.55 -3.15
C ALA A 623 13.59 28.13 -2.60
N PRO A 624 14.76 27.50 -2.82
CA PRO A 624 15.00 26.11 -2.50
C PRO A 624 15.38 25.90 -1.03
N VAL A 625 15.24 24.67 -0.52
CA VAL A 625 15.76 24.28 0.79
C VAL A 625 16.51 22.95 0.74
N ARG A 626 17.32 22.68 1.77
CA ARG A 626 18.11 21.47 1.90
C ARG A 626 17.82 20.85 3.26
N LEU A 627 17.50 19.56 3.28
CA LEU A 627 17.32 18.79 4.52
C LEU A 627 18.43 17.75 4.64
N ALA A 628 19.11 17.73 5.78
CA ALA A 628 20.08 16.70 6.13
C ALA A 628 19.55 15.85 7.28
N ALA A 629 19.57 14.54 7.11
CA ALA A 629 19.28 13.60 8.17
C ALA A 629 20.47 13.48 9.13
N VAL A 630 20.19 13.04 10.36
CA VAL A 630 21.21 12.74 11.38
C VAL A 630 22.16 11.64 10.91
N ASP A 631 21.68 10.70 10.10
CA ASP A 631 22.47 9.60 9.53
C ASP A 631 23.33 10.00 8.32
N GLY A 632 23.24 11.27 7.89
CA GLY A 632 24.03 11.82 6.79
C GLY A 632 23.32 11.83 5.43
N ARG A 633 22.13 11.24 5.29
CA ARG A 633 21.33 11.36 4.07
C ARG A 633 20.97 12.82 3.80
N VAL A 634 20.89 13.19 2.52
CA VAL A 634 20.59 14.56 2.09
C VAL A 634 19.50 14.56 1.04
N SER A 635 18.50 15.41 1.29
CA SER A 635 17.41 15.69 0.37
C SER A 635 17.45 17.16 -0.02
N GLN A 636 17.48 17.42 -1.33
CA GLN A 636 17.40 18.75 -1.88
C GLN A 636 15.96 19.02 -2.32
N PHE A 637 15.47 20.20 -1.93
CA PHE A 637 14.14 20.70 -2.29
C PHE A 637 14.27 21.92 -3.20
N PRO A 638 14.67 21.76 -4.48
CA PRO A 638 14.51 22.84 -5.42
C PRO A 638 13.04 23.24 -5.45
N ARG A 639 12.77 24.52 -5.23
CA ARG A 639 11.42 25.08 -5.32
C ARG A 639 11.48 26.39 -6.10
N ALA A 640 10.51 26.57 -6.98
CA ALA A 640 10.48 27.68 -7.91
C ALA A 640 9.09 28.28 -8.01
N TRP A 641 9.04 29.61 -7.97
CA TRP A 641 7.91 30.34 -8.46
C TRP A 641 7.97 30.34 -9.99
N VAL A 642 6.86 29.98 -10.63
CA VAL A 642 6.75 29.82 -12.07
C VAL A 642 5.65 30.69 -12.69
N ALA A 643 5.85 31.04 -13.95
CA ALA A 643 4.79 31.43 -14.87
C ALA A 643 4.41 30.22 -15.73
N VAL A 644 3.14 30.12 -16.07
CA VAL A 644 2.58 28.94 -16.75
C VAL A 644 1.88 29.37 -18.02
N SER A 645 2.10 28.64 -19.10
CA SER A 645 1.37 28.76 -20.36
C SER A 645 0.84 27.38 -20.78
N THR A 646 -0.48 27.24 -20.86
CA THR A 646 -1.11 25.98 -21.25
C THR A 646 -1.22 25.87 -22.77
N HIS A 647 -1.21 24.64 -23.29
CA HIS A 647 -1.32 24.40 -24.73
C HIS A 647 -2.67 24.81 -25.33
N ASP A 648 -3.70 24.98 -24.50
CA ASP A 648 -5.01 25.53 -24.88
C ASP A 648 -5.09 27.07 -24.82
N GLY A 649 -3.97 27.74 -24.53
CA GLY A 649 -3.82 29.20 -24.64
C GLY A 649 -4.12 29.99 -23.37
N ARG A 650 -4.22 29.34 -22.20
CA ARG A 650 -4.38 29.99 -20.91
C ARG A 650 -3.02 30.27 -20.27
N SER A 651 -3.00 31.24 -19.37
CA SER A 651 -1.82 31.62 -18.60
C SER A 651 -2.11 31.63 -17.11
N GLY A 652 -1.06 31.57 -16.31
CA GLY A 652 -1.17 31.61 -14.85
C GLY A 652 0.17 31.62 -14.17
N VAL A 653 0.13 31.44 -12.86
CA VAL A 653 1.31 31.42 -11.99
C VAL A 653 1.18 30.36 -10.91
N GLY A 654 2.29 30.02 -10.26
CA GLY A 654 2.25 29.10 -9.14
C GLY A 654 3.61 28.67 -8.66
N TRP A 655 3.63 27.55 -7.95
CA TRP A 655 4.84 26.96 -7.38
C TRP A 655 5.02 25.53 -7.84
N LEU A 656 6.26 25.19 -8.19
CA LEU A 656 6.70 23.80 -8.32
C LEU A 656 7.79 23.53 -7.28
N GLU A 657 7.76 22.34 -6.71
CA GLU A 657 8.79 21.81 -5.83
C GLU A 657 9.20 20.41 -6.30
N TRP A 658 10.48 20.09 -6.14
CA TRP A 658 11.00 18.75 -6.29
C TRP A 658 11.63 18.31 -4.99
N ASN A 659 11.45 17.05 -4.58
CA ASN A 659 12.36 16.41 -3.64
C ASN A 659 13.31 15.49 -4.39
N ARG A 660 14.61 15.68 -4.16
CA ARG A 660 15.68 14.95 -4.85
C ARG A 660 16.67 14.40 -3.84
N ASN A 661 16.58 13.10 -3.58
CA ASN A 661 17.50 12.39 -2.70
C ASN A 661 18.89 12.29 -3.37
N GLN A 662 19.96 12.60 -2.64
CA GLN A 662 21.31 12.65 -3.18
C GLN A 662 22.12 11.36 -3.01
N GLY A 663 21.49 10.28 -2.49
CA GLY A 663 22.15 9.02 -2.17
C GLY A 663 22.56 8.95 -0.71
#